data_AF-A0A9D9CLN8-F1
#
_entry.id   AF-A0A9D9CLN8-F1
#
_cell.length_a   1.000
_cell.length_b   1.000
_cell.length_c   1.000
_cell.angle_alpha   90.00
_cell.angle_beta   90.00
_cell.angle_gamma   90.00
#
_symmetry.space_group_name_H-M   'P 1'
#
loop_
_entity.id
_entity.type
_entity.pdbx_description
1 polymer ?
#
loop_
_entity_poly.entity_id
_entity_poly.type
_entity_poly.pdbx_seq_one_letter_code
_entity_poly.pdbx_strand_id
1 'polypeptide(L)'
;MNNFLSRWLVSKAINLRIWAVSLCIGSIGLLSAQEYCLTKPFGYGASATGGGNATPTLVDTESELTTALEKSGSRVIIITDNITVSSQMSVKNGNFTLLALPGKRLINLTQTKDGSGIMNVKSCSNVIIRNVTFEGPGAYDCEGRDLLQFEGVTNAWVDHCDFQDGCDGNFDNKNVTDNITVSWCCFRYLKAPKSGGSGGTADHRFTNLVGANSSDKPSDGRYNITWAYCWWDQGCVERMTRCRNADLHFLNCYWNSSVAKCYIGPENAKCYLDGCTMEGSLKTDNRFKSYGGTNGLKSVGSVGVPSNTGSVSAPTYAYTALSAAEGKAAVTDATCGAGATLVVTPEGDIYSTCSSSITTYTVTFNANGGNGTMAAQTVKESLATQLNANQFTRSGYAFQGWATFAGTSTVAYADKASVTLTNNLTLYAVWKAATTYTVQFNANGGSCATSSLVYTEGGEALKLPVPTYPGYICKGWYTAAAGGTLVGTASATYTPTKNITLYAQWEVAPPCTLYTYFVNNSDLPSGMTNTDRFSGTAAAGSDLAGSITIDGTIFSTTRRTSNSAHAISFTVNAGYKATLYILANSSGSGEREFRLAKNGGSATDVNRSVAGNEESTAVEIPDLTAGNYVLTASGNWGYSFLGLYECATSADVADTYTITFNSNGGSGSMDEMLVTENVSTKLSACAFTRSGYAFAGWATSASGDVVYADKASITPTANLELYAKWTPVITGDVTYTADNSIFPNPERGFYEHIEQRVKESGNESNLSDSYFTNGTNAGRSLILRLYYLDNFRDKELTSDVMNLINTDMQKLRDKGFKCILRFAYTNTASDNPSENKDANPAIWQAHLAQLKSTLAANADVIYVVQAGFLGAWGEWYYSSQGKGENIPMATKTNLINQLLDAVPASRVVQLRTPKFKTDYLGSNAALTSAEAYKTTAKARLGHHNDAFLNGDENQGTYENVTADKAYIAQE
;
A
#
# COMPACT_ATOMS: atom_id res chain seq x y z
N MET A 1 61.14 26.40 -25.32
CA MET A 1 60.92 25.02 -24.83
C MET A 1 59.51 24.95 -24.26
N ASN A 2 58.71 24.00 -24.74
CA ASN A 2 57.43 23.47 -24.24
C ASN A 2 56.71 24.36 -23.19
N ASN A 3 55.95 25.36 -23.62
CA ASN A 3 54.50 25.31 -23.94
C ASN A 3 53.63 24.95 -22.71
N PHE A 4 52.94 25.87 -22.02
CA PHE A 4 51.94 26.92 -22.34
C PHE A 4 50.46 26.53 -22.20
N LEU A 5 49.68 27.53 -21.78
CA LEU A 5 48.28 27.46 -21.31
C LEU A 5 47.21 27.62 -22.40
N SER A 6 46.04 27.05 -22.10
CA SER A 6 44.68 27.61 -22.30
C SER A 6 43.84 27.33 -23.57
N ARG A 7 42.51 27.30 -23.34
CA ARG A 7 41.36 27.50 -24.26
C ARG A 7 41.09 26.39 -25.31
N TRP A 8 39.86 26.22 -25.85
CA TRP A 8 38.48 26.30 -25.31
C TRP A 8 37.51 25.64 -26.35
N LEU A 9 36.41 25.00 -25.89
CA LEU A 9 35.22 24.55 -26.65
C LEU A 9 35.25 23.38 -27.71
N VAL A 10 34.35 22.40 -27.46
CA VAL A 10 33.25 21.91 -28.36
C VAL A 10 33.47 20.80 -29.43
N SER A 11 32.71 19.69 -29.25
CA SER A 11 32.08 18.81 -30.29
C SER A 11 33.01 17.91 -31.16
N LYS A 12 32.72 16.63 -31.49
CA LYS A 12 31.48 15.80 -31.41
C LYS A 12 31.78 14.28 -31.42
N ALA A 13 30.81 13.47 -30.96
CA ALA A 13 30.37 12.17 -31.54
C ALA A 13 31.22 10.86 -31.49
N ILE A 14 30.64 9.86 -30.80
CA ILE A 14 30.27 8.49 -31.30
C ILE A 14 31.27 7.28 -31.20
N ASN A 15 30.79 6.20 -30.54
CA ASN A 15 31.14 4.75 -30.64
C ASN A 15 32.52 4.24 -30.11
N LEU A 16 32.69 3.05 -29.48
CA LEU A 16 31.77 1.92 -29.13
C LEU A 16 32.40 0.95 -28.06
N ARG A 17 31.57 0.10 -27.41
CA ARG A 17 31.87 -1.13 -26.60
C ARG A 17 32.49 -0.88 -25.20
N ILE A 18 31.86 -1.23 -24.06
CA ILE A 18 31.14 -2.45 -23.59
C ILE A 18 32.08 -3.55 -23.07
N TRP A 19 32.04 -3.76 -21.75
CA TRP A 19 31.96 -5.07 -21.09
C TRP A 19 30.92 -4.95 -19.97
N ALA A 20 30.25 -6.05 -19.61
CA ALA A 20 29.06 -6.04 -18.76
C ALA A 20 29.20 -6.94 -17.53
N VAL A 21 28.53 -6.54 -16.44
CA VAL A 21 28.15 -7.43 -15.33
C VAL A 21 26.66 -7.23 -15.10
N SER A 22 25.88 -8.28 -15.33
CA SER A 22 24.43 -8.24 -15.16
C SER A 22 24.06 -8.34 -13.68
N LEU A 23 23.28 -7.38 -13.19
CA LEU A 23 22.44 -7.57 -12.00
C LEU A 23 20.97 -7.46 -12.43
N CYS A 24 20.14 -8.39 -11.99
CA CYS A 24 18.76 -8.50 -12.48
C CYS A 24 17.90 -7.34 -11.99
N ILE A 25 17.66 -6.35 -12.86
CA ILE A 25 16.54 -5.44 -12.69
C ILE A 25 15.27 -6.26 -12.91
N GLY A 26 14.66 -6.71 -11.81
CA GLY A 26 13.29 -7.19 -11.83
C GLY A 26 12.40 -6.08 -12.40
N SER A 27 11.61 -6.40 -13.42
CA SER A 27 10.84 -5.42 -14.18
C SER A 27 9.77 -4.78 -13.29
N ILE A 28 10.09 -3.61 -12.73
CA ILE A 28 9.11 -2.70 -12.15
C ILE A 28 8.19 -2.30 -13.31
N GLY A 29 6.99 -2.87 -13.32
CA GLY A 29 6.00 -2.58 -14.35
C GLY A 29 5.65 -1.09 -14.30
N LEU A 30 5.86 -0.40 -15.42
CA LEU A 30 5.26 0.90 -15.64
C LEU A 30 3.74 0.70 -15.63
N LEU A 31 3.08 1.13 -14.56
CA LEU A 31 1.62 1.13 -14.46
C LEU A 31 1.07 2.10 -15.51
N SER A 32 0.66 1.56 -16.65
CA SER A 32 0.01 2.32 -17.71
C SER A 32 -1.29 2.91 -17.18
N ALA A 33 -1.35 4.23 -17.11
CA ALA A 33 -2.57 4.98 -16.91
C ALA A 33 -3.54 4.66 -18.07
N GLN A 34 -4.83 4.49 -17.80
CA GLN A 34 -5.77 4.01 -18.83
C GLN A 34 -6.14 5.15 -19.78
N GLU A 35 -5.67 5.08 -21.03
CA GLU A 35 -6.03 6.06 -22.07
C GLU A 35 -7.47 5.82 -22.52
N TYR A 36 -8.42 6.56 -21.93
CA TYR A 36 -9.85 6.58 -22.30
C TYR A 36 -10.14 7.36 -23.60
N CYS A 37 -9.19 8.14 -24.13
CA CYS A 37 -9.32 8.71 -25.46
C CYS A 37 -8.02 8.52 -26.23
N LEU A 38 -7.92 7.39 -26.91
CA LEU A 38 -6.77 7.08 -27.75
C LEU A 38 -6.58 8.16 -28.83
N THR A 39 -5.35 8.63 -28.98
CA THR A 39 -4.95 9.59 -30.02
C THR A 39 -4.84 8.97 -31.42
N LYS A 40 -4.72 7.64 -31.51
CA LYS A 40 -4.57 6.85 -32.75
C LYS A 40 -5.01 5.39 -32.51
N PRO A 41 -5.35 4.62 -33.55
CA PRO A 41 -5.59 3.20 -33.39
C PRO A 41 -4.32 2.44 -32.98
N PHE A 42 -4.54 1.30 -32.35
CA PHE A 42 -3.55 0.24 -32.14
C PHE A 42 -4.11 -1.09 -32.65
N GLY A 43 -3.36 -2.18 -32.47
CA GLY A 43 -3.80 -3.50 -32.89
C GLY A 43 -3.77 -3.71 -34.40
N TYR A 44 -4.60 -4.61 -34.92
CA TYR A 44 -4.65 -4.90 -36.37
C TYR A 44 -5.10 -3.69 -37.20
N GLY A 45 -5.96 -2.81 -36.67
CA GLY A 45 -6.36 -1.54 -37.30
C GLY A 45 -5.37 -0.38 -37.14
N ALA A 46 -4.17 -0.58 -36.58
CA ALA A 46 -3.20 0.50 -36.29
C ALA A 46 -2.77 1.35 -37.50
N SER A 47 -2.99 0.86 -38.72
CA SER A 47 -2.69 1.59 -39.97
C SER A 47 -3.77 2.63 -40.36
N ALA A 48 -4.90 2.71 -39.65
CA ALA A 48 -5.96 3.66 -39.96
C ALA A 48 -5.61 5.09 -39.53
N THR A 49 -5.79 6.04 -40.44
CA THR A 49 -5.59 7.49 -40.28
C THR A 49 -6.84 8.30 -40.65
N GLY A 50 -7.81 7.68 -41.33
CA GLY A 50 -9.10 8.27 -41.68
C GLY A 50 -8.94 9.49 -42.59
N GLY A 51 -9.54 10.60 -42.18
CA GLY A 51 -9.40 11.91 -42.82
C GLY A 51 -8.08 12.62 -42.53
N GLY A 52 -7.32 12.19 -41.54
CA GLY A 52 -6.20 12.96 -40.99
C GLY A 52 -6.63 14.37 -40.58
N ASN A 53 -5.79 15.37 -40.89
CA ASN A 53 -6.00 16.77 -40.52
C ASN A 53 -6.85 17.55 -41.56
N ALA A 54 -7.78 16.89 -42.24
CA ALA A 54 -8.70 17.57 -43.15
C ALA A 54 -9.71 18.41 -42.36
N THR A 55 -10.01 19.64 -42.81
CA THR A 55 -10.98 20.52 -42.13
C THR A 55 -12.35 19.84 -42.00
N PRO A 56 -12.98 19.85 -40.81
CA PRO A 56 -14.30 19.27 -40.61
C PRO A 56 -15.37 19.79 -41.59
N THR A 57 -16.16 18.87 -42.12
CA THR A 57 -17.48 19.16 -42.69
C THR A 57 -18.53 18.86 -41.63
N LEU A 58 -19.19 19.90 -41.11
CA LEU A 58 -20.35 19.75 -40.22
C LEU A 58 -21.57 19.32 -41.04
N VAL A 59 -22.40 18.43 -40.49
CA VAL A 59 -23.63 17.92 -41.14
C VAL A 59 -24.75 17.68 -40.11
N ASP A 60 -25.98 18.10 -40.42
CA ASP A 60 -27.17 17.82 -39.59
C ASP A 60 -28.33 17.15 -40.34
N THR A 61 -28.16 16.85 -41.64
CA THR A 61 -29.13 16.09 -42.43
C THR A 61 -28.57 14.83 -43.11
N GLU A 62 -29.45 13.87 -43.44
CA GLU A 62 -29.14 12.66 -44.23
C GLU A 62 -28.50 13.02 -45.59
N SER A 63 -28.97 14.09 -46.23
CA SER A 63 -28.48 14.54 -47.54
C SER A 63 -27.06 15.09 -47.45
N GLU A 64 -26.75 15.90 -46.45
CA GLU A 64 -25.41 16.43 -46.22
C GLU A 64 -24.42 15.33 -45.81
N LEU A 65 -24.82 14.44 -44.90
CA LEU A 65 -24.01 13.31 -44.47
C LEU A 65 -23.65 12.39 -45.64
N THR A 66 -24.64 12.04 -46.48
CA THR A 66 -24.42 11.27 -47.71
C THR A 66 -23.46 12.01 -48.66
N THR A 67 -23.73 13.30 -48.92
CA THR A 67 -22.89 14.14 -49.79
C THR A 67 -21.46 14.31 -49.26
N ALA A 68 -21.27 14.33 -47.94
CA ALA A 68 -19.96 14.41 -47.31
C ALA A 68 -19.20 13.08 -47.44
N LEU A 69 -19.85 11.95 -47.20
CA LEU A 69 -19.28 10.60 -47.32
C LEU A 69 -18.93 10.21 -48.76
N GLU A 70 -19.69 10.70 -49.75
CA GLU A 70 -19.46 10.39 -51.17
C GLU A 70 -18.36 11.24 -51.84
N LYS A 71 -17.81 12.27 -51.19
CA LYS A 71 -16.68 13.05 -51.75
C LYS A 71 -15.40 12.21 -51.89
N SER A 72 -14.49 12.63 -52.76
CA SER A 72 -13.14 12.07 -52.94
C SER A 72 -12.06 12.89 -52.19
N GLY A 73 -10.83 12.37 -52.08
CA GLY A 73 -9.76 12.95 -51.23
C GLY A 73 -9.78 12.40 -49.80
N SER A 74 -9.40 13.21 -48.81
CA SER A 74 -9.54 12.90 -47.37
C SER A 74 -10.66 13.74 -46.72
N ARG A 75 -11.37 13.20 -45.72
CA ARG A 75 -12.54 13.84 -45.08
C ARG A 75 -12.52 13.73 -43.55
N VAL A 76 -12.75 14.83 -42.83
CA VAL A 76 -13.34 14.78 -41.48
C VAL A 76 -14.79 15.23 -41.59
N ILE A 77 -15.72 14.48 -41.01
CA ILE A 77 -17.16 14.73 -41.06
C ILE A 77 -17.67 14.68 -39.62
N ILE A 78 -18.42 15.68 -39.18
CA ILE A 78 -18.93 15.77 -37.80
C ILE A 78 -20.45 15.94 -37.83
N ILE A 79 -21.15 14.98 -37.26
CA ILE A 79 -22.60 15.00 -37.09
C ILE A 79 -22.94 15.99 -35.96
N THR A 80 -23.62 17.08 -36.30
CA THR A 80 -23.93 18.19 -35.39
C THR A 80 -25.34 18.13 -34.78
N ASP A 81 -26.27 17.38 -35.38
CA ASP A 81 -27.54 17.00 -34.74
C ASP A 81 -27.97 15.56 -35.06
N ASN A 82 -29.07 15.08 -34.48
CA ASN A 82 -29.59 13.73 -34.66
C ASN A 82 -30.13 13.51 -36.09
N ILE A 83 -29.35 12.80 -36.92
CA ILE A 83 -29.75 12.47 -38.29
C ILE A 83 -30.58 11.19 -38.29
N THR A 84 -31.83 11.29 -38.71
CA THR A 84 -32.63 10.11 -39.09
C THR A 84 -32.40 9.82 -40.57
N VAL A 85 -32.09 8.56 -40.92
CA VAL A 85 -31.90 8.11 -42.30
C VAL A 85 -33.08 7.26 -42.76
N SER A 86 -33.43 7.41 -44.04
CA SER A 86 -34.53 6.74 -44.72
C SER A 86 -34.25 5.25 -45.00
N SER A 87 -32.97 4.91 -45.19
CA SER A 87 -32.48 3.56 -45.50
C SER A 87 -30.96 3.47 -45.28
N GLN A 88 -30.39 2.26 -45.38
CA GLN A 88 -28.95 2.06 -45.21
C GLN A 88 -28.12 2.74 -46.31
N MET A 89 -27.37 3.79 -45.94
CA MET A 89 -26.45 4.51 -46.83
C MET A 89 -25.31 3.60 -47.33
N SER A 90 -24.90 3.73 -48.60
CA SER A 90 -23.81 2.92 -49.17
C SER A 90 -22.56 3.76 -49.47
N VAL A 91 -21.62 3.78 -48.52
CA VAL A 91 -20.37 4.54 -48.63
C VAL A 91 -19.35 3.75 -49.43
N LYS A 92 -18.79 4.36 -50.49
CA LYS A 92 -17.87 3.71 -51.44
C LYS A 92 -16.50 4.40 -51.56
N ASN A 93 -16.28 5.49 -50.84
CA ASN A 93 -15.01 6.21 -50.77
C ASN A 93 -14.42 6.07 -49.35
N GLY A 94 -13.17 5.60 -49.27
CA GLY A 94 -12.42 5.44 -48.01
C GLY A 94 -11.88 6.77 -47.45
N ASN A 95 -10.72 6.77 -46.79
CA ASN A 95 -10.00 7.99 -46.34
C ASN A 95 -10.90 9.02 -45.61
N PHE A 96 -11.71 8.56 -44.65
CA PHE A 96 -12.58 9.45 -43.88
C PHE A 96 -12.54 9.16 -42.38
N THR A 97 -12.74 10.22 -41.60
CA THR A 97 -13.06 10.19 -40.18
C THR A 97 -14.49 10.70 -40.02
N LEU A 98 -15.39 9.85 -39.53
CA LEU A 98 -16.75 10.24 -39.14
C LEU A 98 -16.81 10.38 -37.62
N LEU A 99 -17.26 11.54 -37.15
CA LEU A 99 -17.46 11.86 -35.74
C LEU A 99 -18.91 12.28 -35.50
N ALA A 100 -19.33 12.29 -34.23
CA ALA A 100 -20.54 12.99 -33.80
C ALA A 100 -20.24 13.85 -32.56
N LEU A 101 -20.90 15.00 -32.45
CA LEU A 101 -20.90 15.79 -31.22
C LEU A 101 -21.53 14.98 -30.06
N PRO A 102 -21.22 15.31 -28.79
CA PRO A 102 -21.69 14.53 -27.64
C PRO A 102 -23.20 14.25 -27.63
N GLY A 103 -23.55 12.97 -27.49
CA GLY A 103 -24.94 12.50 -27.46
C GLY A 103 -25.69 12.49 -28.79
N LYS A 104 -25.06 12.86 -29.91
CA LYS A 104 -25.71 12.88 -31.23
C LYS A 104 -25.77 11.48 -31.88
N ARG A 105 -26.84 11.24 -32.63
CA ARG A 105 -27.23 9.92 -33.12
C ARG A 105 -27.36 9.88 -34.64
N LEU A 106 -26.99 8.75 -35.24
CA LEU A 106 -27.58 8.28 -36.48
C LEU A 106 -28.72 7.32 -36.14
N ILE A 107 -29.90 7.55 -36.69
CA ILE A 107 -31.13 6.86 -36.33
C ILE A 107 -31.75 6.24 -37.58
N ASN A 108 -32.18 4.98 -37.52
CA ASN A 108 -33.14 4.42 -38.47
C ASN A 108 -34.17 3.56 -37.75
N LEU A 109 -35.44 3.97 -37.78
CA LEU A 109 -36.56 3.25 -37.15
C LEU A 109 -37.35 2.38 -38.14
N THR A 110 -36.86 2.26 -39.39
CA THR A 110 -37.47 1.42 -40.42
C THR A 110 -37.14 -0.06 -40.17
N GLN A 111 -38.18 -0.89 -40.13
CA GLN A 111 -38.08 -2.28 -39.70
C GLN A 111 -38.41 -3.27 -40.83
N THR A 112 -37.88 -3.00 -42.03
CA THR A 112 -38.07 -3.79 -43.26
C THR A 112 -36.75 -4.23 -43.88
N LYS A 113 -36.78 -5.27 -44.72
CA LYS A 113 -35.62 -5.86 -45.40
C LYS A 113 -34.67 -4.84 -46.03
N ASP A 114 -35.22 -3.94 -46.86
CA ASP A 114 -34.43 -2.97 -47.62
C ASP A 114 -34.32 -1.59 -46.98
N GLY A 115 -35.24 -1.25 -46.07
CA GLY A 115 -35.25 0.04 -45.39
C GLY A 115 -34.50 0.07 -44.06
N SER A 116 -34.19 -1.07 -43.45
CA SER A 116 -33.43 -1.13 -42.18
C SER A 116 -31.90 -0.95 -42.37
N GLY A 117 -31.19 -0.74 -41.26
CA GLY A 117 -29.74 -0.48 -41.22
C GLY A 117 -29.39 1.00 -41.49
N ILE A 118 -28.19 1.44 -41.10
CA ILE A 118 -27.79 2.86 -41.20
C ILE A 118 -26.69 3.07 -42.24
N MET A 119 -25.61 2.27 -42.21
CA MET A 119 -24.45 2.48 -43.07
C MET A 119 -23.78 1.17 -43.50
N ASN A 120 -23.52 1.01 -44.79
CA ASN A 120 -22.65 -0.04 -45.34
C ASN A 120 -21.47 0.60 -46.06
N VAL A 121 -20.27 0.44 -45.50
CA VAL A 121 -19.01 0.92 -46.07
C VAL A 121 -18.42 -0.21 -46.92
N LYS A 122 -18.24 0.03 -48.22
CA LYS A 122 -18.00 -1.00 -49.24
C LYS A 122 -16.70 -0.78 -49.98
N SER A 123 -15.85 -1.81 -50.05
CA SER A 123 -14.59 -1.81 -50.83
C SER A 123 -13.66 -0.63 -50.54
N CYS A 124 -13.70 -0.12 -49.31
CA CYS A 124 -12.96 1.05 -48.86
C CYS A 124 -11.65 0.67 -48.15
N SER A 125 -10.77 1.65 -47.96
CA SER A 125 -9.69 1.54 -46.98
C SER A 125 -9.51 2.84 -46.19
N ASN A 126 -8.77 2.77 -45.08
CA ASN A 126 -8.41 3.92 -44.26
C ASN A 126 -9.64 4.67 -43.71
N VAL A 127 -10.42 4.01 -42.85
CA VAL A 127 -11.70 4.51 -42.32
C VAL A 127 -11.64 4.63 -40.81
N ILE A 128 -12.06 5.77 -40.26
CA ILE A 128 -12.23 5.99 -38.82
C ILE A 128 -13.69 6.39 -38.56
N ILE A 129 -14.32 5.80 -37.56
CA ILE A 129 -15.64 6.21 -37.05
C ILE A 129 -15.52 6.32 -35.52
N ARG A 130 -15.79 7.50 -34.93
CA ARG A 130 -15.73 7.69 -33.48
C ARG A 130 -16.90 8.46 -32.88
N ASN A 131 -17.23 8.17 -31.63
CA ASN A 131 -18.24 8.88 -30.84
C ASN A 131 -19.68 8.86 -31.42
N VAL A 132 -20.00 7.92 -32.31
CA VAL A 132 -21.32 7.87 -32.97
C VAL A 132 -22.24 6.91 -32.21
N THR A 133 -23.41 7.40 -31.79
CA THR A 133 -24.54 6.52 -31.43
C THR A 133 -25.27 6.07 -32.69
N PHE A 134 -25.38 4.78 -32.91
CA PHE A 134 -26.20 4.16 -33.95
C PHE A 134 -27.46 3.58 -33.30
N GLU A 135 -28.64 4.08 -33.67
CA GLU A 135 -29.93 3.65 -33.10
C GLU A 135 -30.85 3.01 -34.15
N GLY A 136 -31.20 1.74 -33.95
CA GLY A 136 -32.12 1.00 -34.80
C GLY A 136 -33.57 0.89 -34.27
N PRO A 137 -34.43 0.12 -34.97
CA PRO A 137 -35.85 -0.04 -34.65
C PRO A 137 -36.13 -1.03 -33.50
N GLY A 138 -35.11 -1.71 -32.99
CA GLY A 138 -35.21 -2.91 -32.17
C GLY A 138 -35.19 -4.18 -33.02
N ALA A 139 -34.82 -5.31 -32.41
CA ALA A 139 -34.68 -6.57 -33.14
C ALA A 139 -36.02 -7.10 -33.66
N TYR A 140 -36.08 -7.33 -34.96
CA TYR A 140 -37.19 -7.97 -35.67
C TYR A 140 -36.64 -8.58 -36.94
N ASP A 141 -36.83 -9.89 -37.09
CA ASP A 141 -36.20 -10.70 -38.13
C ASP A 141 -36.88 -10.52 -39.49
N CYS A 142 -36.73 -9.36 -40.11
CA CYS A 142 -37.26 -9.06 -41.45
C CYS A 142 -36.28 -9.39 -42.59
N GLU A 143 -35.28 -10.26 -42.34
CA GLU A 143 -34.07 -10.37 -43.17
C GLU A 143 -33.41 -8.99 -43.40
N GLY A 144 -33.33 -8.19 -42.32
CA GLY A 144 -32.96 -6.78 -42.37
C GLY A 144 -31.47 -6.53 -42.61
N ARG A 145 -31.04 -5.30 -42.32
CA ARG A 145 -29.64 -4.89 -42.43
C ARG A 145 -29.08 -4.38 -41.10
N ASP A 146 -27.76 -4.51 -40.98
CA ASP A 146 -27.00 -4.09 -39.81
C ASP A 146 -26.99 -2.56 -39.65
N LEU A 147 -26.86 -2.06 -38.42
CA LEU A 147 -26.66 -0.62 -38.19
C LEU A 147 -25.41 -0.15 -38.93
N LEU A 148 -24.27 -0.81 -38.69
CA LEU A 148 -23.04 -0.64 -39.45
C LEU A 148 -22.62 -1.95 -40.11
N GLN A 149 -22.19 -1.87 -41.37
CA GLN A 149 -21.65 -3.00 -42.13
C GLN A 149 -20.34 -2.58 -42.81
N PHE A 150 -19.29 -3.39 -42.68
CA PHE A 150 -18.02 -3.26 -43.39
C PHE A 150 -17.87 -4.43 -44.38
N GLU A 151 -17.96 -4.15 -45.68
CA GLU A 151 -17.93 -5.15 -46.75
C GLU A 151 -16.73 -4.95 -47.69
N GLY A 152 -15.63 -5.66 -47.41
CA GLY A 152 -14.34 -5.44 -48.07
C GLY A 152 -13.63 -4.16 -47.63
N VAL A 153 -13.73 -3.79 -46.34
CA VAL A 153 -13.04 -2.62 -45.77
C VAL A 153 -11.68 -3.02 -45.22
N THR A 154 -10.62 -2.24 -45.46
CA THR A 154 -9.28 -2.53 -44.92
C THR A 154 -8.65 -1.36 -44.17
N ASN A 155 -7.90 -1.63 -43.11
CA ASN A 155 -7.27 -0.61 -42.25
C ASN A 155 -8.32 0.36 -41.69
N ALA A 156 -9.13 -0.09 -40.73
CA ALA A 156 -10.19 0.72 -40.14
C ALA A 156 -10.25 0.67 -38.62
N TRP A 157 -10.77 1.76 -38.04
CA TRP A 157 -10.95 1.94 -36.61
C TRP A 157 -12.37 2.40 -36.28
N VAL A 158 -13.07 1.65 -35.43
CA VAL A 158 -14.38 2.03 -34.89
C VAL A 158 -14.20 2.18 -33.39
N ASP A 159 -14.33 3.39 -32.86
CA ASP A 159 -13.95 3.73 -31.48
C ASP A 159 -15.04 4.50 -30.74
N HIS A 160 -15.34 4.17 -29.48
CA HIS A 160 -16.36 4.91 -28.71
C HIS A 160 -17.70 5.04 -29.45
N CYS A 161 -18.16 3.98 -30.13
CA CYS A 161 -19.47 3.96 -30.77
C CYS A 161 -20.48 3.18 -29.91
N ASP A 162 -21.71 3.69 -29.83
CA ASP A 162 -22.80 3.06 -29.08
C ASP A 162 -23.83 2.49 -30.04
N PHE A 163 -23.90 1.17 -30.14
CA PHE A 163 -24.79 0.46 -31.04
C PHE A 163 -26.01 -0.04 -30.29
N GLN A 164 -27.14 0.63 -30.51
CA GLN A 164 -28.43 0.36 -29.88
C GLN A 164 -29.39 -0.24 -30.91
N ASP A 165 -29.99 -1.39 -30.58
CA ASP A 165 -31.27 -1.81 -31.17
C ASP A 165 -31.28 -2.12 -32.68
N GLY A 166 -30.23 -2.78 -33.19
CA GLY A 166 -30.18 -3.29 -34.57
C GLY A 166 -31.41 -4.10 -34.97
N CYS A 167 -31.82 -3.99 -36.25
CA CYS A 167 -32.92 -4.80 -36.78
C CYS A 167 -32.46 -6.24 -37.04
N ASP A 168 -31.29 -6.38 -37.69
CA ASP A 168 -30.54 -7.62 -37.87
C ASP A 168 -29.35 -7.66 -36.87
N GLY A 169 -28.11 -7.38 -37.32
CA GLY A 169 -26.95 -7.13 -36.46
C GLY A 169 -26.79 -5.67 -36.02
N ASN A 170 -25.88 -5.45 -35.07
CA ASN A 170 -25.41 -4.11 -34.67
C ASN A 170 -24.19 -3.68 -35.49
N PHE A 171 -23.14 -4.51 -35.59
CA PHE A 171 -21.99 -4.22 -36.46
C PHE A 171 -21.33 -5.49 -37.01
N ASP A 172 -21.33 -5.61 -38.34
CA ASP A 172 -20.89 -6.79 -39.08
C ASP A 172 -19.73 -6.51 -40.05
N ASN A 173 -18.77 -7.43 -40.10
CA ASN A 173 -17.56 -7.38 -40.93
C ASN A 173 -17.58 -8.58 -41.91
N LYS A 174 -17.71 -8.32 -43.21
CA LYS A 174 -18.11 -9.31 -44.23
C LYS A 174 -17.19 -9.29 -45.46
N ASN A 175 -17.30 -10.30 -46.32
CA ASN A 175 -16.56 -10.45 -47.59
C ASN A 175 -15.03 -10.63 -47.40
N VAL A 176 -14.23 -9.58 -47.67
CA VAL A 176 -12.75 -9.54 -47.55
C VAL A 176 -12.26 -8.46 -46.58
N THR A 177 -13.10 -8.00 -45.66
CA THR A 177 -12.77 -6.97 -44.66
C THR A 177 -11.61 -7.44 -43.76
N ASP A 178 -10.61 -6.61 -43.50
CA ASP A 178 -9.41 -6.99 -42.74
C ASP A 178 -8.68 -5.82 -42.08
N ASN A 179 -7.79 -6.10 -41.12
CA ASN A 179 -6.99 -5.10 -40.40
C ASN A 179 -7.89 -4.06 -39.72
N ILE A 180 -8.73 -4.54 -38.81
CA ILE A 180 -9.75 -3.74 -38.12
C ILE A 180 -9.43 -3.67 -36.63
N THR A 181 -9.60 -2.50 -36.03
CA THR A 181 -9.69 -2.33 -34.58
C THR A 181 -11.06 -1.76 -34.22
N VAL A 182 -11.70 -2.38 -33.24
CA VAL A 182 -12.92 -1.91 -32.60
C VAL A 182 -12.54 -1.66 -31.15
N SER A 183 -12.67 -0.43 -30.66
CA SER A 183 -12.34 -0.11 -29.26
C SER A 183 -13.40 0.71 -28.56
N TRP A 184 -13.56 0.51 -27.25
CA TRP A 184 -14.50 1.27 -26.42
C TRP A 184 -15.94 1.31 -26.96
N CYS A 185 -16.35 0.35 -27.79
CA CYS A 185 -17.69 0.31 -28.36
C CYS A 185 -18.65 -0.43 -27.43
N CYS A 186 -19.82 0.16 -27.18
CA CYS A 186 -20.91 -0.50 -26.48
C CYS A 186 -21.90 -1.09 -27.48
N PHE A 187 -22.39 -2.30 -27.20
CA PHE A 187 -23.39 -2.98 -28.00
C PHE A 187 -24.53 -3.44 -27.09
N ARG A 188 -25.77 -3.08 -27.44
CA ARG A 188 -26.96 -3.33 -26.62
C ARG A 188 -28.25 -3.39 -27.42
N TYR A 189 -29.28 -3.92 -26.77
CA TYR A 189 -30.66 -3.89 -27.25
C TYR A 189 -31.58 -3.47 -26.10
N LEU A 190 -32.00 -2.21 -26.12
CA LEU A 190 -32.83 -1.56 -25.10
C LEU A 190 -34.33 -1.72 -25.39
N LYS A 191 -34.69 -1.96 -26.66
CA LYS A 191 -36.06 -2.19 -27.14
C LYS A 191 -36.37 -3.68 -27.09
N ALA A 192 -37.59 -4.03 -26.68
CA ALA A 192 -38.04 -5.42 -26.62
C ALA A 192 -38.08 -6.03 -28.04
N PRO A 193 -37.60 -7.27 -28.23
CA PRO A 193 -37.64 -7.94 -29.54
C PRO A 193 -39.08 -8.20 -29.98
N LYS A 194 -39.34 -8.08 -31.29
CA LYS A 194 -40.66 -8.37 -31.87
C LYS A 194 -40.67 -9.76 -32.51
N SER A 195 -41.70 -10.55 -32.22
CA SER A 195 -41.95 -11.84 -32.85
C SER A 195 -42.66 -11.69 -34.22
N GLY A 196 -42.60 -12.74 -35.04
CA GLY A 196 -43.28 -12.77 -36.35
C GLY A 196 -42.52 -12.07 -37.48
N GLY A 197 -41.19 -12.11 -37.45
CA GLY A 197 -40.34 -11.71 -38.58
C GLY A 197 -40.32 -12.76 -39.69
N SER A 198 -40.05 -12.33 -40.93
CA SER A 198 -39.98 -13.19 -42.13
C SER A 198 -38.77 -14.13 -42.18
N GLY A 199 -37.63 -13.80 -41.54
CA GLY A 199 -36.45 -14.67 -41.46
C GLY A 199 -36.59 -15.83 -40.47
N GLY A 200 -37.66 -15.85 -39.66
CA GLY A 200 -38.09 -17.02 -38.88
C GLY A 200 -37.61 -17.08 -37.44
N THR A 201 -36.77 -16.16 -36.96
CA THR A 201 -36.48 -16.01 -35.53
C THR A 201 -37.43 -15.00 -34.87
N ALA A 202 -37.80 -15.25 -33.61
CA ALA A 202 -38.62 -14.34 -32.81
C ALA A 202 -37.79 -13.35 -31.97
N ASP A 203 -36.46 -13.40 -32.10
CA ASP A 203 -35.50 -12.66 -31.27
C ASP A 203 -34.12 -12.63 -31.97
N HIS A 204 -33.94 -11.68 -32.90
CA HIS A 204 -32.71 -11.52 -33.70
C HIS A 204 -31.69 -10.57 -33.03
N ARG A 205 -31.51 -10.66 -31.70
CA ARG A 205 -30.51 -9.84 -30.97
C ARG A 205 -29.10 -10.41 -31.10
N PHE A 206 -28.64 -10.49 -32.34
CA PHE A 206 -27.46 -11.21 -32.82
C PHE A 206 -26.35 -10.25 -33.22
N THR A 207 -25.53 -9.85 -32.24
CA THR A 207 -24.92 -8.52 -32.20
C THR A 207 -23.87 -8.23 -33.29
N ASN A 208 -22.92 -9.13 -33.52
CA ASN A 208 -21.77 -8.90 -34.39
C ASN A 208 -21.29 -10.18 -35.10
N LEU A 209 -21.14 -10.11 -36.42
CA LEU A 209 -20.60 -11.16 -37.27
C LEU A 209 -19.25 -10.76 -37.89
N VAL A 210 -18.33 -11.71 -37.95
CA VAL A 210 -17.10 -11.64 -38.75
C VAL A 210 -17.13 -12.79 -39.75
N GLY A 211 -17.19 -12.49 -41.05
CA GLY A 211 -17.43 -13.42 -42.15
C GLY A 211 -18.90 -13.90 -42.21
N ALA A 212 -19.66 -13.40 -43.19
CA ALA A 212 -21.07 -13.74 -43.36
C ALA A 212 -21.29 -15.20 -43.83
N ASN A 213 -20.43 -15.66 -44.73
CA ASN A 213 -20.46 -16.99 -45.32
C ASN A 213 -19.18 -17.77 -44.97
N SER A 214 -19.18 -19.10 -45.16
CA SER A 214 -17.98 -19.93 -44.98
C SER A 214 -16.86 -19.63 -45.99
N SER A 215 -17.22 -19.03 -47.13
CA SER A 215 -16.30 -18.53 -48.17
C SER A 215 -15.65 -17.18 -47.83
N ASP A 216 -16.25 -16.38 -46.94
CA ASP A 216 -15.74 -15.06 -46.57
C ASP A 216 -14.39 -15.21 -45.84
N LYS A 217 -13.37 -14.50 -46.33
CA LYS A 217 -12.03 -14.38 -45.75
C LYS A 217 -11.17 -13.39 -46.54
N PRO A 218 -10.21 -12.68 -45.92
CA PRO A 218 -9.16 -11.92 -46.61
C PRO A 218 -8.22 -12.81 -47.45
N SER A 219 -7.27 -12.20 -48.17
CA SER A 219 -6.43 -12.88 -49.16
C SER A 219 -5.42 -13.89 -48.60
N ASP A 220 -4.98 -13.71 -47.35
CA ASP A 220 -4.19 -14.68 -46.58
C ASP A 220 -5.06 -15.84 -46.03
N GLY A 221 -6.38 -15.69 -46.12
CA GLY A 221 -7.40 -16.61 -45.64
C GLY A 221 -7.89 -16.34 -44.22
N ARG A 222 -7.46 -15.27 -43.52
CA ARG A 222 -7.86 -15.00 -42.12
C ARG A 222 -8.22 -13.55 -41.81
N TYR A 223 -9.34 -13.33 -41.14
CA TYR A 223 -9.75 -12.03 -40.60
C TYR A 223 -8.89 -11.63 -39.39
N ASN A 224 -8.23 -10.48 -39.45
CA ASN A 224 -7.41 -9.91 -38.38
C ASN A 224 -8.16 -8.74 -37.72
N ILE A 225 -8.86 -9.00 -36.61
CA ILE A 225 -9.68 -7.98 -35.91
C ILE A 225 -9.33 -7.92 -34.42
N THR A 226 -9.14 -6.70 -33.92
CA THR A 226 -8.91 -6.39 -32.51
C THR A 226 -10.20 -5.81 -31.92
N TRP A 227 -10.66 -6.37 -30.82
CA TRP A 227 -11.74 -5.83 -29.97
C TRP A 227 -11.09 -5.41 -28.65
N ALA A 228 -11.21 -4.17 -28.22
CA ALA A 228 -10.53 -3.68 -27.03
C ALA A 228 -11.40 -2.75 -26.19
N TYR A 229 -11.58 -3.03 -24.91
CA TYR A 229 -12.47 -2.25 -24.02
C TYR A 229 -13.93 -2.17 -24.55
N CYS A 230 -14.35 -3.11 -25.40
CA CYS A 230 -15.72 -3.19 -25.89
C CYS A 230 -16.66 -3.85 -24.86
N TRP A 231 -17.90 -3.38 -24.80
CA TRP A 231 -18.95 -3.87 -23.90
C TRP A 231 -20.09 -4.49 -24.69
N TRP A 232 -20.45 -5.73 -24.35
CA TRP A 232 -21.72 -6.36 -24.72
C TRP A 232 -22.67 -6.32 -23.51
N ASP A 233 -23.46 -5.24 -23.50
CA ASP A 233 -24.39 -4.84 -22.45
C ASP A 233 -25.77 -5.52 -22.64
N GLN A 234 -26.77 -5.12 -21.86
CA GLN A 234 -28.07 -5.78 -21.79
C GLN A 234 -28.78 -5.89 -23.15
N GLY A 235 -29.47 -7.02 -23.31
CA GLY A 235 -30.28 -7.33 -24.47
C GLY A 235 -29.54 -8.12 -25.56
N CYS A 236 -28.21 -8.13 -25.61
CA CYS A 236 -27.47 -8.97 -26.55
C CYS A 236 -27.72 -10.47 -26.27
N VAL A 237 -28.09 -11.26 -27.29
CA VAL A 237 -28.49 -12.68 -27.11
C VAL A 237 -27.47 -13.68 -27.66
N GLU A 238 -26.93 -13.48 -28.86
CA GLU A 238 -25.80 -14.26 -29.40
C GLU A 238 -24.88 -13.36 -30.24
N ARG A 239 -23.79 -13.93 -30.75
CA ARG A 239 -22.82 -13.31 -31.67
C ARG A 239 -22.11 -12.09 -31.06
N MET A 240 -21.30 -12.30 -30.01
CA MET A 240 -20.57 -11.24 -29.30
C MET A 240 -19.04 -11.48 -29.29
N THR A 241 -18.34 -11.75 -30.39
CA THR A 241 -18.78 -11.85 -31.79
C THR A 241 -19.01 -13.30 -32.22
N ARG A 242 -19.82 -13.55 -33.25
CA ARG A 242 -19.68 -14.79 -34.04
C ARG A 242 -18.64 -14.53 -35.13
N CYS A 243 -17.68 -15.44 -35.32
CA CYS A 243 -16.57 -15.22 -36.23
C CYS A 243 -16.19 -16.46 -37.05
N ARG A 244 -15.97 -16.25 -38.35
CA ARG A 244 -15.51 -17.24 -39.31
C ARG A 244 -14.10 -16.93 -39.79
N ASN A 245 -13.28 -17.96 -39.96
CA ASN A 245 -11.95 -17.82 -40.56
C ASN A 245 -11.13 -16.67 -39.93
N ALA A 246 -11.17 -16.49 -38.61
CA ALA A 246 -10.66 -15.28 -37.95
C ALA A 246 -9.57 -15.56 -36.93
N ASP A 247 -8.62 -14.65 -36.77
CA ASP A 247 -7.69 -14.58 -35.64
C ASP A 247 -7.97 -13.28 -34.88
N LEU A 248 -8.72 -13.41 -33.78
CA LEU A 248 -9.24 -12.30 -32.99
C LEU A 248 -8.41 -12.06 -31.73
N HIS A 249 -8.19 -10.79 -31.42
CA HIS A 249 -7.78 -10.35 -30.09
C HIS A 249 -8.96 -9.67 -29.39
N PHE A 250 -9.19 -10.03 -28.13
CA PHE A 250 -10.11 -9.36 -27.21
C PHE A 250 -9.30 -8.87 -25.99
N LEU A 251 -9.18 -7.55 -25.84
CA LEU A 251 -8.41 -6.92 -24.78
C LEU A 251 -9.36 -6.20 -23.82
N ASN A 252 -9.39 -6.59 -22.55
CA ASN A 252 -10.21 -5.96 -21.50
C ASN A 252 -11.71 -5.81 -21.82
N CYS A 253 -12.24 -6.64 -22.72
CA CYS A 253 -13.66 -6.65 -23.09
C CYS A 253 -14.56 -7.21 -21.97
N TYR A 254 -15.81 -6.74 -21.94
CA TYR A 254 -16.80 -7.09 -20.93
C TYR A 254 -18.11 -7.60 -21.56
N TRP A 255 -18.64 -8.70 -21.03
CA TRP A 255 -19.92 -9.30 -21.42
C TRP A 255 -20.79 -9.51 -20.19
N ASN A 256 -21.98 -8.94 -20.14
CA ASN A 256 -22.89 -9.08 -18.99
C ASN A 256 -24.39 -9.17 -19.31
N SER A 257 -24.77 -9.31 -20.59
CA SER A 257 -26.19 -9.45 -20.96
C SER A 257 -26.88 -10.60 -20.23
N SER A 258 -27.91 -10.26 -19.45
CA SER A 258 -28.75 -11.19 -18.70
C SER A 258 -29.56 -12.18 -19.58
N VAL A 259 -29.67 -11.92 -20.88
CA VAL A 259 -30.40 -12.74 -21.87
C VAL A 259 -29.49 -13.50 -22.84
N ALA A 260 -28.17 -13.49 -22.62
CA ALA A 260 -27.21 -14.16 -23.48
C ALA A 260 -27.41 -15.69 -23.51
N LYS A 261 -27.33 -16.29 -24.70
CA LYS A 261 -27.29 -17.74 -24.96
C LYS A 261 -25.87 -18.22 -25.22
N CYS A 262 -25.04 -17.37 -25.83
CA CYS A 262 -23.60 -17.48 -25.96
C CYS A 262 -22.96 -16.09 -26.01
N TYR A 263 -21.65 -15.99 -25.77
CA TYR A 263 -20.90 -14.75 -26.07
C TYR A 263 -20.16 -14.91 -27.40
N ILE A 264 -19.00 -15.57 -27.40
CA ILE A 264 -18.17 -15.74 -28.59
C ILE A 264 -18.59 -17.01 -29.34
N GLY A 265 -18.70 -16.90 -30.67
CA GLY A 265 -19.14 -17.98 -31.56
C GLY A 265 -18.13 -18.29 -32.67
N PRO A 266 -17.09 -19.09 -32.43
CA PRO A 266 -16.04 -19.35 -33.41
C PRO A 266 -16.41 -20.43 -34.45
N GLU A 267 -15.90 -20.25 -35.67
CA GLU A 267 -16.01 -21.18 -36.79
C GLU A 267 -14.72 -21.14 -37.62
N ASN A 268 -13.83 -22.12 -37.48
CA ASN A 268 -12.44 -22.06 -37.97
C ASN A 268 -11.66 -20.81 -37.46
N ALA A 269 -11.89 -20.42 -36.20
CA ALA A 269 -11.41 -19.17 -35.62
C ALA A 269 -10.58 -19.34 -34.33
N LYS A 270 -9.56 -18.48 -34.15
CA LYS A 270 -8.73 -18.37 -32.95
C LYS A 270 -9.11 -17.10 -32.20
N CYS A 271 -9.26 -17.19 -30.88
CA CYS A 271 -9.54 -16.05 -30.01
C CYS A 271 -8.48 -15.98 -28.90
N TYR A 272 -7.75 -14.86 -28.84
CA TYR A 272 -6.91 -14.51 -27.69
C TYR A 272 -7.67 -13.50 -26.84
N LEU A 273 -7.85 -13.79 -25.55
CA LEU A 273 -8.53 -12.94 -24.56
C LEU A 273 -7.52 -12.53 -23.49
N ASP A 274 -7.33 -11.24 -23.29
CA ASP A 274 -6.45 -10.71 -22.23
C ASP A 274 -7.21 -9.74 -21.32
N GLY A 275 -7.13 -9.93 -20.01
CA GLY A 275 -7.81 -9.09 -19.00
C GLY A 275 -9.34 -8.94 -19.17
N CYS A 276 -10.00 -9.87 -19.85
CA CYS A 276 -11.44 -9.83 -20.17
C CYS A 276 -12.33 -10.33 -19.02
N THR A 277 -13.63 -9.95 -19.02
CA THR A 277 -14.61 -10.39 -18.01
C THR A 277 -15.93 -10.86 -18.64
N MET A 278 -16.39 -12.06 -18.28
CA MET A 278 -17.68 -12.61 -18.70
C MET A 278 -18.59 -12.91 -17.49
N GLU A 279 -19.77 -12.31 -17.43
CA GLU A 279 -20.71 -12.40 -16.31
C GLU A 279 -22.13 -12.79 -16.75
N GLY A 280 -22.74 -13.74 -16.03
CA GLY A 280 -24.06 -14.28 -16.33
C GLY A 280 -24.21 -15.74 -15.90
N SER A 281 -25.41 -16.29 -16.06
CA SER A 281 -25.75 -17.68 -15.69
C SER A 281 -25.30 -18.74 -16.71
N LEU A 282 -24.62 -18.34 -17.79
CA LEU A 282 -24.15 -19.25 -18.83
C LEU A 282 -23.07 -20.23 -18.33
N LYS A 283 -23.26 -21.51 -18.64
CA LYS A 283 -22.21 -22.55 -18.60
C LYS A 283 -21.01 -22.12 -19.43
N THR A 284 -19.79 -22.48 -19.00
CA THR A 284 -18.53 -22.18 -19.70
C THR A 284 -18.61 -22.46 -21.20
N ASP A 285 -19.04 -23.66 -21.57
CA ASP A 285 -18.97 -24.13 -22.95
C ASP A 285 -19.96 -23.37 -23.86
N ASN A 286 -21.04 -22.82 -23.29
CA ASN A 286 -21.95 -21.92 -24.00
C ASN A 286 -21.34 -20.53 -24.21
N ARG A 287 -20.41 -20.07 -23.36
CA ARG A 287 -19.74 -18.77 -23.52
C ARG A 287 -18.83 -18.73 -24.76
N PHE A 288 -18.33 -19.89 -25.19
CA PHE A 288 -17.49 -20.08 -26.39
C PHE A 288 -18.08 -21.17 -27.29
N LYS A 289 -19.26 -20.87 -27.88
CA LYS A 289 -20.11 -21.80 -28.62
C LYS A 289 -19.55 -22.07 -30.02
N SER A 290 -18.88 -23.20 -30.22
CA SER A 290 -18.36 -23.62 -31.54
C SER A 290 -19.48 -23.80 -32.58
N TYR A 291 -19.32 -23.21 -33.77
CA TYR A 291 -20.21 -23.41 -34.93
C TYR A 291 -19.59 -24.31 -36.01
N GLY A 292 -18.31 -24.69 -35.88
CA GLY A 292 -17.62 -25.60 -36.81
C GLY A 292 -16.11 -25.33 -36.95
N GLY A 293 -15.44 -26.11 -37.80
CA GLY A 293 -14.00 -25.95 -38.10
C GLY A 293 -13.06 -26.19 -36.92
N THR A 294 -11.79 -25.81 -37.09
CA THR A 294 -10.77 -25.90 -36.03
C THR A 294 -10.72 -24.59 -35.26
N ASN A 295 -11.21 -24.60 -34.02
CA ASN A 295 -11.27 -23.42 -33.16
C ASN A 295 -10.20 -23.46 -32.07
N GLY A 296 -9.81 -22.28 -31.57
CA GLY A 296 -8.91 -22.15 -30.43
C GLY A 296 -9.23 -20.96 -29.55
N LEU A 297 -9.05 -21.12 -28.24
CA LEU A 297 -9.21 -20.11 -27.22
C LEU A 297 -7.95 -20.05 -26.36
N LYS A 298 -7.40 -18.85 -26.14
CA LYS A 298 -6.41 -18.60 -25.09
C LYS A 298 -6.78 -17.37 -24.27
N SER A 299 -7.04 -17.60 -22.99
CA SER A 299 -7.19 -16.62 -21.94
C SER A 299 -5.85 -16.34 -21.24
N VAL A 300 -5.60 -15.07 -20.97
CA VAL A 300 -4.66 -14.55 -19.96
C VAL A 300 -5.42 -13.52 -19.11
N GLY A 301 -5.16 -13.47 -17.80
CA GLY A 301 -5.70 -12.45 -16.88
C GLY A 301 -7.23 -12.33 -16.75
N SER A 302 -8.01 -13.18 -17.43
CA SER A 302 -9.45 -12.98 -17.69
C SER A 302 -10.35 -13.80 -16.76
N VAL A 303 -11.52 -13.27 -16.40
CA VAL A 303 -12.47 -13.84 -15.42
C VAL A 303 -13.77 -14.33 -16.09
N GLY A 304 -14.27 -15.48 -15.65
CA GLY A 304 -15.52 -16.08 -16.16
C GLY A 304 -15.43 -16.64 -17.58
N VAL A 305 -14.24 -16.64 -18.19
CA VAL A 305 -13.99 -17.19 -19.53
C VAL A 305 -13.83 -18.73 -19.48
N PRO A 306 -14.06 -19.45 -20.59
CA PRO A 306 -13.84 -20.89 -20.64
C PRO A 306 -12.36 -21.29 -20.64
N SER A 307 -12.10 -22.58 -20.41
CA SER A 307 -10.77 -23.17 -20.45
C SER A 307 -10.09 -23.02 -21.83
N ASN A 308 -8.76 -22.84 -21.81
CA ASN A 308 -7.96 -22.71 -23.03
C ASN A 308 -8.04 -23.98 -23.91
N THR A 309 -8.16 -23.80 -25.22
CA THR A 309 -8.31 -24.87 -26.21
C THR A 309 -7.54 -24.57 -27.49
N GLY A 310 -7.03 -25.62 -28.16
CA GLY A 310 -6.24 -25.48 -29.38
C GLY A 310 -4.90 -24.77 -29.18
N SER A 311 -4.30 -24.30 -30.27
CA SER A 311 -3.07 -23.50 -30.24
C SER A 311 -3.37 -22.07 -30.72
N VAL A 312 -3.20 -21.10 -29.82
CA VAL A 312 -3.39 -19.67 -30.08
C VAL A 312 -2.17 -18.91 -29.55
N SER A 313 -1.57 -18.10 -30.41
CA SER A 313 -0.45 -17.21 -30.06
C SER A 313 -0.98 -15.87 -29.55
N ALA A 314 -0.17 -15.13 -28.79
CA ALA A 314 -0.46 -13.73 -28.51
C ALA A 314 -0.35 -12.88 -29.78
N PRO A 315 -1.04 -11.74 -29.87
CA PRO A 315 -0.80 -10.75 -30.92
C PRO A 315 0.66 -10.27 -30.92
N THR A 316 1.15 -9.87 -32.10
CA THR A 316 2.55 -9.44 -32.29
C THR A 316 2.78 -7.94 -32.09
N TYR A 317 1.72 -7.14 -32.02
CA TYR A 317 1.78 -5.71 -31.72
C TYR A 317 1.87 -5.46 -30.21
N ALA A 318 2.45 -4.32 -29.82
CA ALA A 318 2.50 -3.91 -28.42
C ALA A 318 1.11 -3.52 -27.91
N TYR A 319 0.76 -4.00 -26.72
CA TYR A 319 -0.41 -3.59 -25.93
C TYR A 319 -0.09 -3.78 -24.44
N THR A 320 -1.01 -3.39 -23.55
CA THR A 320 -0.95 -3.72 -22.11
C THR A 320 -2.38 -3.97 -21.65
N ALA A 321 -2.58 -5.04 -20.88
CA ALA A 321 -3.89 -5.40 -20.34
C ALA A 321 -4.04 -4.91 -18.90
N LEU A 322 -5.18 -4.32 -18.58
CA LEU A 322 -5.63 -4.15 -17.19
C LEU A 322 -6.01 -5.52 -16.59
N SER A 323 -6.16 -5.61 -15.26
CA SER A 323 -6.77 -6.79 -14.66
C SER A 323 -8.26 -6.90 -15.04
N ALA A 324 -8.84 -8.10 -15.00
CA ALA A 324 -10.25 -8.35 -15.38
C ALA A 324 -11.26 -7.43 -14.67
N ALA A 325 -11.05 -7.13 -13.39
CA ALA A 325 -11.90 -6.24 -12.61
C ALA A 325 -11.77 -4.77 -13.05
N GLU A 326 -10.56 -4.36 -13.42
CA GLU A 326 -10.24 -2.99 -13.86
C GLU A 326 -10.70 -2.73 -15.30
N GLY A 327 -10.48 -3.70 -16.19
CA GLY A 327 -11.02 -3.69 -17.55
C GLY A 327 -12.54 -3.57 -17.52
N LYS A 328 -13.23 -4.41 -16.73
CA LYS A 328 -14.67 -4.26 -16.47
C LYS A 328 -15.01 -2.85 -15.99
N ALA A 329 -14.39 -2.38 -14.91
CA ALA A 329 -14.73 -1.10 -14.29
C ALA A 329 -14.61 0.06 -15.28
N ALA A 330 -13.50 0.16 -16.00
CA ALA A 330 -13.26 1.18 -17.00
C ALA A 330 -14.26 1.13 -18.16
N VAL A 331 -14.57 -0.08 -18.65
CA VAL A 331 -15.54 -0.30 -19.74
C VAL A 331 -16.97 0.07 -19.32
N THR A 332 -17.32 -0.11 -18.04
CA THR A 332 -18.65 0.23 -17.49
C THR A 332 -18.79 1.68 -17.00
N ASP A 333 -17.77 2.53 -17.12
CA ASP A 333 -17.88 3.91 -16.65
C ASP A 333 -18.92 4.70 -17.45
N ALA A 334 -19.91 5.27 -16.75
CA ALA A 334 -21.05 5.94 -17.38
C ALA A 334 -20.71 7.33 -17.97
N THR A 335 -19.52 7.88 -17.69
CA THR A 335 -19.07 9.20 -18.13
C THR A 335 -18.06 9.13 -19.27
N CYS A 336 -17.27 8.05 -19.33
CA CYS A 336 -16.12 7.93 -20.23
C CYS A 336 -15.83 6.50 -20.70
N GLY A 337 -16.60 5.50 -20.26
CA GLY A 337 -16.45 4.10 -20.65
C GLY A 337 -17.01 3.81 -22.03
N ALA A 338 -17.32 2.54 -22.31
CA ALA A 338 -17.68 2.13 -23.65
C ALA A 338 -19.01 2.74 -24.14
N GLY A 339 -19.01 3.22 -25.39
CA GLY A 339 -20.10 3.95 -26.03
C GLY A 339 -19.67 5.33 -26.51
N ALA A 340 -20.63 6.15 -26.95
CA ALA A 340 -20.41 7.53 -27.41
C ALA A 340 -20.26 8.50 -26.22
N THR A 341 -19.15 8.35 -25.50
CA THR A 341 -18.81 9.05 -24.25
C THR A 341 -17.70 10.10 -24.40
N LEU A 342 -17.12 10.24 -25.59
CA LEU A 342 -16.09 11.25 -25.86
C LEU A 342 -16.70 12.64 -26.02
N VAL A 343 -15.92 13.65 -25.68
CA VAL A 343 -16.17 15.02 -26.10
C VAL A 343 -15.56 15.22 -27.49
N VAL A 344 -16.36 15.75 -28.41
CA VAL A 344 -15.94 16.13 -29.77
C VAL A 344 -16.34 17.59 -29.97
N THR A 345 -15.44 18.42 -30.53
CA THR A 345 -15.72 19.82 -30.88
C THR A 345 -16.11 19.96 -32.37
N PRO A 346 -16.81 21.04 -32.78
CA PRO A 346 -16.99 21.37 -34.21
C PRO A 346 -15.67 21.53 -34.97
N GLU A 347 -14.59 21.90 -34.28
CA GLU A 347 -13.23 22.04 -34.80
C GLU A 347 -12.55 20.67 -35.04
N GLY A 348 -13.10 19.59 -34.52
CA GLY A 348 -12.60 18.21 -34.68
C GLY A 348 -11.65 17.74 -33.58
N ASP A 349 -11.51 18.50 -32.49
CA ASP A 349 -10.80 18.02 -31.29
C ASP A 349 -11.60 16.90 -30.62
N ILE A 350 -10.89 15.92 -30.06
CA ILE A 350 -11.48 14.75 -29.41
C ILE A 350 -10.76 14.51 -28.08
N TYR A 351 -11.51 14.38 -26.99
CA TYR A 351 -10.98 14.05 -25.66
C TYR A 351 -11.99 13.27 -24.81
N SER A 352 -11.51 12.62 -23.74
CA SER A 352 -12.37 11.99 -22.74
C SER A 352 -12.65 12.95 -21.58
N THR A 353 -13.82 12.81 -20.97
CA THR A 353 -14.18 13.46 -19.68
C THR A 353 -13.38 12.90 -18.51
N CYS A 354 -12.98 11.62 -18.57
CA CYS A 354 -12.09 11.00 -17.60
C CYS A 354 -10.63 11.38 -17.85
N SER A 355 -9.93 11.76 -16.78
CA SER A 355 -8.48 11.76 -16.76
C SER A 355 -7.98 10.36 -17.08
N SER A 356 -6.95 10.24 -17.93
CA SER A 356 -6.30 8.95 -18.16
C SER A 356 -5.62 8.39 -16.91
N SER A 357 -5.44 9.23 -15.89
CA SER A 357 -4.80 8.92 -14.62
C SER A 357 -5.69 8.01 -13.76
N ILE A 358 -5.29 6.74 -13.60
CA ILE A 358 -5.92 5.86 -12.62
C ILE A 358 -5.52 6.33 -11.22
N THR A 359 -6.44 6.99 -10.51
CA THR A 359 -6.21 7.35 -9.11
C THR A 359 -6.02 6.08 -8.27
N THR A 360 -4.83 5.98 -7.67
CA THR A 360 -4.51 4.88 -6.75
C THR A 360 -4.26 5.43 -5.35
N TYR A 361 -4.95 4.86 -4.39
CA TYR A 361 -4.76 5.15 -2.98
C TYR A 361 -3.92 4.08 -2.32
N THR A 362 -3.10 4.51 -1.37
CA THR A 362 -2.19 3.65 -0.63
C THR A 362 -2.78 3.31 0.72
N VAL A 363 -2.97 2.02 1.00
CA VAL A 363 -3.11 1.50 2.35
C VAL A 363 -1.72 1.36 2.96
N THR A 364 -1.41 2.21 3.93
CA THR A 364 -0.19 2.11 4.72
C THR A 364 -0.49 1.33 6.00
N PHE A 365 0.06 0.12 6.12
CA PHE A 365 -0.06 -0.67 7.35
C PHE A 365 0.98 -0.21 8.38
N ASN A 366 0.54 0.10 9.59
CA ASN A 366 1.36 0.58 10.69
C ASN A 366 1.30 -0.40 11.87
N ALA A 367 2.47 -0.84 12.33
CA ALA A 367 2.60 -1.83 13.40
C ALA A 367 2.08 -1.34 14.77
N ASN A 368 1.88 -0.02 14.98
CA ASN A 368 1.21 0.56 16.15
C ASN A 368 1.72 0.01 17.50
N GLY A 369 3.06 0.03 17.69
CA GLY A 369 3.75 -0.53 18.85
C GLY A 369 4.09 -2.03 18.75
N GLY A 370 3.89 -2.64 17.58
CA GLY A 370 4.44 -3.94 17.20
C GLY A 370 5.72 -3.83 16.35
N ASN A 371 6.26 -5.00 16.00
CA ASN A 371 7.47 -5.23 15.22
C ASN A 371 7.15 -5.87 13.86
N GLY A 372 8.09 -5.74 12.91
CA GLY A 372 7.99 -6.28 11.56
C GLY A 372 7.70 -5.21 10.51
N THR A 373 7.56 -5.62 9.25
CA THR A 373 7.32 -4.73 8.10
C THR A 373 6.28 -5.33 7.18
N MET A 374 5.35 -4.51 6.69
CA MET A 374 4.47 -4.84 5.58
C MET A 374 4.70 -3.84 4.45
N ALA A 375 4.65 -4.30 3.20
CA ALA A 375 4.62 -3.40 2.06
C ALA A 375 3.30 -2.60 2.06
N ALA A 376 3.38 -1.31 1.76
CA ALA A 376 2.18 -0.50 1.55
C ALA A 376 1.41 -1.04 0.33
N GLN A 377 0.09 -1.19 0.47
CA GLN A 377 -0.75 -1.80 -0.55
C GLN A 377 -1.46 -0.74 -1.39
N THR A 378 -1.32 -0.85 -2.71
CA THR A 378 -2.04 0.01 -3.66
C THR A 378 -3.45 -0.51 -3.88
N VAL A 379 -4.45 0.38 -3.79
CA VAL A 379 -5.88 0.14 -4.01
C VAL A 379 -6.37 1.17 -5.03
N LYS A 380 -7.17 0.77 -6.02
CA LYS A 380 -7.72 1.71 -7.02
C LYS A 380 -8.93 2.44 -6.45
N GLU A 381 -9.11 3.70 -6.85
CA GLU A 381 -10.24 4.53 -6.41
C GLU A 381 -11.58 3.82 -6.63
N SER A 382 -12.44 3.85 -5.61
CA SER A 382 -13.76 3.22 -5.58
C SER A 382 -13.81 1.70 -5.86
N LEU A 383 -12.65 1.00 -5.94
CA LEU A 383 -12.58 -0.45 -6.17
C LEU A 383 -12.43 -1.21 -4.84
N ALA A 384 -13.43 -2.03 -4.52
CA ALA A 384 -13.41 -2.93 -3.36
C ALA A 384 -12.25 -3.95 -3.48
N THR A 385 -11.25 -3.81 -2.64
CA THR A 385 -9.98 -4.55 -2.69
C THR A 385 -9.68 -5.20 -1.34
N GLN A 386 -9.29 -6.48 -1.35
CA GLN A 386 -8.97 -7.20 -0.11
C GLN A 386 -7.62 -6.75 0.47
N LEU A 387 -7.58 -6.47 1.78
CA LEU A 387 -6.36 -6.14 2.50
C LEU A 387 -5.37 -7.33 2.53
N ASN A 388 -4.09 -7.03 2.45
CA ASN A 388 -3.01 -7.98 2.73
C ASN A 388 -3.11 -8.52 4.16
N ALA A 389 -2.69 -9.78 4.34
CA ALA A 389 -2.61 -10.43 5.65
C ALA A 389 -1.63 -9.71 6.57
N ASN A 390 -1.98 -9.51 7.84
CA ASN A 390 -1.06 -8.95 8.83
C ASN A 390 0.25 -9.77 8.92
N GLN A 391 1.39 -9.08 8.84
CA GLN A 391 2.73 -9.63 9.05
C GLN A 391 3.43 -9.07 10.30
N PHE A 392 2.79 -8.14 11.02
CA PHE A 392 3.34 -7.60 12.27
C PHE A 392 3.14 -8.57 13.45
N THR A 393 4.04 -8.47 14.42
CA THR A 393 3.99 -9.19 15.70
C THR A 393 4.14 -8.19 16.85
N ARG A 394 3.77 -8.54 18.09
CA ARG A 394 4.06 -7.70 19.26
C ARG A 394 4.24 -8.57 20.49
N SER A 395 5.42 -8.49 21.13
CA SER A 395 5.73 -9.34 22.28
C SER A 395 4.75 -9.07 23.43
N GLY A 396 4.07 -10.12 23.92
CA GLY A 396 3.04 -10.02 24.95
C GLY A 396 1.65 -9.54 24.48
N TYR A 397 1.40 -9.40 23.17
CA TYR A 397 0.11 -8.93 22.63
C TYR A 397 -0.37 -9.76 21.44
N ALA A 398 -1.68 -9.98 21.36
CA ALA A 398 -2.36 -10.60 20.23
C ALA A 398 -2.92 -9.54 19.27
N PHE A 399 -2.73 -9.73 17.97
CA PHE A 399 -3.35 -8.91 16.92
C PHE A 399 -4.86 -9.13 16.89
N GLN A 400 -5.66 -8.08 16.74
CA GLN A 400 -7.13 -8.16 16.72
C GLN A 400 -7.76 -7.65 15.40
N GLY A 401 -6.99 -6.97 14.56
CA GLY A 401 -7.46 -6.28 13.36
C GLY A 401 -6.83 -4.89 13.22
N TRP A 402 -7.42 -4.05 12.38
CA TRP A 402 -6.90 -2.74 12.01
C TRP A 402 -7.85 -1.61 12.45
N ALA A 403 -7.27 -0.51 12.92
CA ALA A 403 -7.96 0.75 13.20
C ALA A 403 -7.54 1.84 12.20
N THR A 404 -8.38 2.85 12.01
CA THR A 404 -8.12 3.99 11.11
C THR A 404 -7.30 5.11 11.75
N PHE A 405 -7.08 5.06 13.07
CA PHE A 405 -6.32 6.05 13.83
C PHE A 405 -5.39 5.36 14.83
N ALA A 406 -4.28 6.01 15.18
CA ALA A 406 -3.34 5.52 16.18
C ALA A 406 -3.96 5.47 17.59
N GLY A 407 -3.46 4.58 18.45
CA GLY A 407 -3.79 4.55 19.88
C GLY A 407 -5.19 4.07 20.29
N THR A 408 -6.13 3.87 19.36
CA THR A 408 -7.45 3.30 19.68
C THR A 408 -7.42 1.77 19.82
N SER A 409 -8.30 1.24 20.67
CA SER A 409 -8.56 -0.21 20.82
C SER A 409 -9.70 -0.72 19.93
N THR A 410 -10.39 0.16 19.20
CA THR A 410 -11.54 -0.21 18.34
C THR A 410 -11.06 -0.73 16.99
N VAL A 411 -11.35 -1.99 16.69
CA VAL A 411 -11.13 -2.58 15.36
C VAL A 411 -12.15 -2.01 14.37
N ALA A 412 -11.68 -1.39 13.29
CA ALA A 412 -12.49 -0.92 12.17
C ALA A 412 -12.56 -1.96 11.04
N TYR A 413 -11.47 -2.72 10.82
CA TYR A 413 -11.38 -3.76 9.81
C TYR A 413 -10.73 -5.03 10.38
N ALA A 414 -11.27 -6.21 10.10
CA ALA A 414 -10.63 -7.48 10.42
C ALA A 414 -9.37 -7.72 9.55
N ASP A 415 -8.55 -8.72 9.89
CA ASP A 415 -7.50 -9.18 8.97
C ASP A 415 -8.12 -9.60 7.62
N LYS A 416 -7.48 -9.22 6.51
CA LYS A 416 -7.96 -9.49 5.14
C LYS A 416 -9.42 -9.03 4.87
N ALA A 417 -9.91 -8.01 5.56
CA ALA A 417 -11.16 -7.36 5.19
C ALA A 417 -11.08 -6.73 3.79
N SER A 418 -12.22 -6.47 3.15
CA SER A 418 -12.28 -5.68 1.91
C SER A 418 -12.40 -4.19 2.23
N VAL A 419 -11.68 -3.34 1.51
CA VAL A 419 -11.72 -1.89 1.61
C VAL A 419 -11.97 -1.24 0.25
N THR A 420 -12.73 -0.15 0.25
CA THR A 420 -12.98 0.70 -0.92
C THR A 420 -12.52 2.11 -0.55
N LEU A 421 -11.65 2.73 -1.36
CA LEU A 421 -10.99 3.99 -0.99
C LEU A 421 -11.29 5.14 -1.96
N THR A 422 -11.45 6.33 -1.38
CA THR A 422 -11.48 7.65 -2.05
C THR A 422 -10.39 8.58 -1.51
N ASN A 423 -9.41 8.02 -0.77
CA ASN A 423 -8.25 8.71 -0.19
C ASN A 423 -7.22 7.67 0.30
N ASN A 424 -5.97 8.10 0.49
CA ASN A 424 -4.96 7.28 1.18
C ASN A 424 -5.43 6.91 2.59
N LEU A 425 -5.17 5.67 3.02
CA LEU A 425 -5.62 5.13 4.31
C LEU A 425 -4.42 4.63 5.10
N THR A 426 -4.28 5.02 6.37
CA THR A 426 -3.32 4.39 7.28
C THR A 426 -4.08 3.45 8.22
N LEU A 427 -3.67 2.19 8.27
CA LEU A 427 -4.25 1.16 9.11
C LEU A 427 -3.30 0.81 10.24
N TYR A 428 -3.74 1.03 11.47
CA TYR A 428 -2.97 0.83 12.69
C TYR A 428 -3.34 -0.52 13.30
N ALA A 429 -2.36 -1.37 13.57
CA ALA A 429 -2.59 -2.69 14.16
C ALA A 429 -3.21 -2.56 15.58
N VAL A 430 -4.37 -3.17 15.80
CA VAL A 430 -5.01 -3.21 17.12
C VAL A 430 -4.47 -4.39 17.91
N TRP A 431 -3.90 -4.09 19.06
CA TRP A 431 -3.24 -5.06 19.93
C TRP A 431 -3.98 -5.20 21.25
N LYS A 432 -4.43 -6.42 21.55
CA LYS A 432 -4.92 -6.79 22.89
C LYS A 432 -3.75 -7.38 23.66
N ALA A 433 -3.56 -6.99 24.92
CA ALA A 433 -2.58 -7.66 25.79
C ALA A 433 -2.94 -9.15 25.84
N ALA A 434 -2.00 -10.01 25.48
CA ALA A 434 -2.23 -11.45 25.47
C ALA A 434 -2.18 -11.94 26.92
N THR A 435 -3.10 -12.82 27.31
CA THR A 435 -3.11 -13.34 28.68
C THR A 435 -1.87 -14.23 28.87
N THR A 436 -0.88 -13.70 29.58
CA THR A 436 0.35 -14.44 29.87
C THR A 436 0.27 -15.08 31.24
N TYR A 437 0.51 -16.38 31.31
CA TYR A 437 0.59 -17.13 32.56
C TYR A 437 2.06 -17.49 32.82
N THR A 438 2.64 -16.82 33.81
CA THR A 438 4.02 -17.08 34.26
C THR A 438 4.02 -18.33 35.13
N VAL A 439 4.80 -19.32 34.70
CA VAL A 439 5.13 -20.50 35.48
C VAL A 439 6.52 -20.29 36.08
N GLN A 440 6.59 -20.00 37.37
CA GLN A 440 7.88 -19.95 38.08
C GLN A 440 8.29 -21.36 38.49
N PHE A 441 9.56 -21.69 38.26
CA PHE A 441 10.14 -23.01 38.52
C PHE A 441 11.03 -22.93 39.75
N ASN A 442 10.40 -23.08 40.91
CA ASN A 442 11.13 -23.15 42.16
C ASN A 442 11.81 -24.53 42.24
N ALA A 443 13.12 -24.57 42.00
CA ALA A 443 13.91 -25.79 42.07
C ALA A 443 14.06 -26.34 43.50
N ASN A 444 13.48 -25.70 44.53
CA ASN A 444 13.15 -26.29 45.84
C ASN A 444 14.36 -26.93 46.55
N GLY A 445 15.43 -26.14 46.67
CA GLY A 445 16.77 -26.57 47.14
C GLY A 445 17.75 -26.86 46.00
N GLY A 446 17.24 -27.26 44.83
CA GLY A 446 18.01 -27.50 43.63
C GLY A 446 18.33 -26.27 42.79
N SER A 447 19.00 -26.51 41.66
CA SER A 447 19.20 -25.55 40.58
C SER A 447 18.34 -25.89 39.36
N CYS A 448 17.97 -24.89 38.57
CA CYS A 448 17.44 -25.10 37.22
C CYS A 448 17.84 -23.91 36.36
N ALA A 449 18.39 -24.17 35.17
CA ALA A 449 18.79 -23.13 34.21
C ALA A 449 17.58 -22.32 33.67
N THR A 450 16.35 -22.73 33.99
CA THR A 450 15.11 -22.08 33.58
C THR A 450 14.27 -21.81 34.83
N SER A 451 14.50 -20.65 35.47
CA SER A 451 13.83 -20.24 36.71
C SER A 451 12.36 -19.83 36.52
N SER A 452 11.96 -19.48 35.29
CA SER A 452 10.56 -19.31 34.90
C SER A 452 10.36 -19.52 33.40
N LEU A 453 9.13 -19.83 33.00
CA LEU A 453 8.66 -19.73 31.60
C LEU A 453 7.36 -18.94 31.57
N VAL A 454 7.12 -18.22 30.48
CA VAL A 454 5.87 -17.49 30.24
C VAL A 454 5.09 -18.19 29.15
N TYR A 455 3.93 -18.76 29.49
CA TYR A 455 2.96 -19.21 28.50
C TYR A 455 2.12 -18.03 28.03
N THR A 456 1.76 -18.01 26.76
CA THR A 456 0.83 -17.04 26.18
C THR A 456 -0.44 -17.77 25.75
N GLU A 457 -1.60 -17.33 26.23
CA GLU A 457 -2.89 -17.98 25.98
C GLU A 457 -3.20 -18.11 24.48
N GLY A 458 -3.31 -19.36 24.00
CA GLY A 458 -3.49 -19.70 22.58
C GLY A 458 -2.21 -20.09 21.83
N GLY A 459 -1.05 -20.07 22.49
CA GLY A 459 0.21 -20.59 21.96
C GLY A 459 0.46 -22.08 22.27
N GLU A 460 1.63 -22.57 21.86
CA GLU A 460 2.08 -23.94 22.14
C GLU A 460 2.27 -24.21 23.64
N ALA A 461 2.07 -25.47 24.04
CA ALA A 461 2.25 -25.90 25.43
C ALA A 461 3.72 -25.78 25.88
N LEU A 462 3.95 -25.30 27.11
CA LEU A 462 5.29 -25.19 27.67
C LEU A 462 5.91 -26.57 27.86
N LYS A 463 7.19 -26.74 27.53
CA LYS A 463 7.96 -27.91 27.94
C LYS A 463 8.54 -27.66 29.32
N LEU A 464 8.14 -28.46 30.31
CA LEU A 464 8.64 -28.38 31.69
C LEU A 464 10.16 -28.58 31.70
N PRO A 465 10.95 -27.68 32.31
CA PRO A 465 12.40 -27.76 32.25
C PRO A 465 12.91 -28.96 33.07
N VAL A 466 14.19 -29.30 32.85
CA VAL A 466 14.90 -30.31 33.64
C VAL A 466 15.64 -29.58 34.78
N PRO A 467 15.21 -29.69 36.04
CA PRO A 467 15.98 -29.17 37.16
C PRO A 467 17.04 -30.19 37.56
N THR A 468 18.14 -29.70 38.15
CA THR A 468 19.25 -30.50 38.66
C THR A 468 19.60 -30.07 40.07
N TYR A 469 19.50 -30.98 41.03
CA TYR A 469 19.95 -30.78 42.40
C TYR A 469 20.99 -31.87 42.66
N PRO A 470 22.29 -31.55 42.78
CA PRO A 470 23.29 -32.59 42.96
C PRO A 470 23.06 -33.28 44.32
N GLY A 471 23.05 -34.61 44.34
CA GLY A 471 22.56 -35.39 45.49
C GLY A 471 21.04 -35.53 45.57
N TYR A 472 20.28 -35.22 44.50
CA TYR A 472 18.81 -35.27 44.48
C TYR A 472 18.23 -35.60 43.08
N ILE A 473 17.35 -36.61 42.99
CA ILE A 473 16.64 -37.00 41.76
C ILE A 473 15.31 -36.25 41.68
N CYS A 474 15.01 -35.61 40.55
CA CYS A 474 13.74 -34.91 40.34
C CYS A 474 12.62 -35.92 40.05
N LYS A 475 11.62 -35.98 40.94
CA LYS A 475 10.39 -36.79 40.77
C LYS A 475 9.40 -36.14 39.80
N GLY A 476 9.52 -34.84 39.58
CA GLY A 476 8.64 -34.03 38.73
C GLY A 476 8.34 -32.66 39.33
N TRP A 477 7.51 -31.89 38.62
CA TRP A 477 7.06 -30.56 39.01
C TRP A 477 5.67 -30.62 39.65
N TYR A 478 5.54 -30.07 40.85
CA TYR A 478 4.33 -30.14 41.69
C TYR A 478 3.76 -28.76 42.00
N THR A 479 2.47 -28.68 42.31
CA THR A 479 1.78 -27.42 42.66
C THR A 479 2.13 -26.85 44.04
N ALA A 480 2.97 -27.52 44.84
CA ALA A 480 3.40 -27.07 46.17
C ALA A 480 4.81 -27.59 46.51
N ALA A 481 5.52 -26.92 47.43
CA ALA A 481 6.89 -27.28 47.85
C ALA A 481 6.99 -28.67 48.51
N ALA A 482 5.92 -29.12 49.16
CA ALA A 482 5.75 -30.47 49.67
C ALA A 482 4.29 -30.92 49.44
N GLY A 483 4.10 -32.15 48.96
CA GLY A 483 2.77 -32.66 48.59
C GLY A 483 2.20 -31.97 47.35
N GLY A 484 0.90 -31.66 47.35
CA GLY A 484 0.23 -31.09 46.18
C GLY A 484 0.07 -32.09 45.02
N THR A 485 -0.18 -31.57 43.82
CA THR A 485 -0.48 -32.37 42.61
C THR A 485 0.71 -32.36 41.67
N LEU A 486 1.10 -33.54 41.14
CA LEU A 486 2.06 -33.65 40.05
C LEU A 486 1.48 -33.02 38.79
N VAL A 487 2.18 -32.04 38.22
CA VAL A 487 1.82 -31.38 36.96
C VAL A 487 2.48 -32.09 35.76
N GLY A 488 3.70 -32.60 35.95
CA GLY A 488 4.40 -33.41 34.96
C GLY A 488 5.83 -33.72 35.37
N THR A 489 6.43 -34.71 34.73
CA THR A 489 7.86 -34.99 34.84
C THR A 489 8.69 -33.95 34.06
N ALA A 490 10.01 -33.94 34.29
CA ALA A 490 10.92 -33.13 33.49
C ALA A 490 10.77 -33.44 31.99
N SER A 491 10.83 -32.42 31.13
CA SER A 491 10.54 -32.50 29.68
C SER A 491 9.11 -32.87 29.25
N ALA A 492 8.14 -33.05 30.15
CA ALA A 492 6.73 -33.18 29.78
C ALA A 492 6.12 -31.83 29.36
N THR A 493 4.99 -31.85 28.64
CA THR A 493 4.27 -30.63 28.22
C THR A 493 3.24 -30.15 29.26
N TYR A 494 3.06 -28.85 29.39
CA TYR A 494 2.15 -28.21 30.34
C TYR A 494 1.54 -26.92 29.79
N THR A 495 0.21 -26.80 29.92
CA THR A 495 -0.55 -25.59 29.57
C THR A 495 -1.14 -24.98 30.84
N PRO A 496 -0.55 -23.92 31.41
CA PRO A 496 -1.12 -23.22 32.56
C PRO A 496 -2.38 -22.43 32.18
N THR A 497 -3.26 -22.22 33.16
CA THR A 497 -4.48 -21.38 33.06
C THR A 497 -4.49 -20.21 34.04
N LYS A 498 -3.38 -20.00 34.74
CA LYS A 498 -3.12 -18.88 35.68
C LYS A 498 -1.62 -18.83 35.99
N ASN A 499 -1.15 -17.70 36.53
CA ASN A 499 0.17 -17.63 37.15
C ASN A 499 0.29 -18.68 38.26
N ILE A 500 1.40 -19.42 38.30
CA ILE A 500 1.64 -20.50 39.26
C ILE A 500 3.13 -20.69 39.52
N THR A 501 3.50 -20.99 40.75
CA THR A 501 4.83 -21.53 41.07
C THR A 501 4.73 -23.04 41.09
N LEU A 502 5.52 -23.71 40.25
CA LEU A 502 5.74 -25.14 40.33
C LEU A 502 7.04 -25.41 41.08
N TYR A 503 7.01 -26.43 41.92
CA TYR A 503 8.11 -26.81 42.78
C TYR A 503 8.64 -28.16 42.30
N ALA A 504 9.94 -28.24 42.05
CA ALA A 504 10.56 -29.54 41.85
C ALA A 504 10.45 -30.31 43.16
N GLN A 505 9.97 -31.56 43.13
CA GLN A 505 10.05 -32.42 44.31
C GLN A 505 11.10 -33.49 44.10
N TRP A 506 11.89 -33.68 45.15
CA TRP A 506 13.13 -34.42 45.10
C TRP A 506 13.08 -35.61 46.03
N GLU A 507 13.69 -36.70 45.59
CA GLU A 507 14.21 -37.72 46.48
C GLU A 507 15.74 -37.61 46.52
N VAL A 508 16.37 -37.94 47.65
CA VAL A 508 17.83 -37.88 47.77
C VAL A 508 18.45 -38.83 46.75
N ALA A 509 19.24 -38.29 45.82
CA ALA A 509 20.18 -39.11 45.07
C ALA A 509 21.38 -39.36 45.99
N PRO A 510 21.88 -40.59 46.10
CA PRO A 510 23.24 -40.79 46.56
C PRO A 510 24.20 -40.03 45.62
N PRO A 511 25.29 -39.41 46.10
CA PRO A 511 26.60 -39.99 45.84
C PRO A 511 27.14 -39.93 44.37
N CYS A 512 27.83 -38.89 43.89
CA CYS A 512 28.47 -38.81 42.54
C CYS A 512 30.05 -38.62 42.38
N THR A 513 30.92 -39.50 42.93
CA THR A 513 32.43 -39.52 42.89
C THR A 513 32.94 -40.77 42.19
N LEU A 514 33.59 -40.66 41.04
CA LEU A 514 34.04 -41.83 40.30
C LEU A 514 35.36 -42.43 40.84
N TYR A 515 35.32 -43.70 41.25
CA TYR A 515 36.49 -44.57 41.34
C TYR A 515 36.62 -45.39 40.05
N THR A 516 37.83 -45.52 39.49
CA THR A 516 38.10 -46.30 38.27
C THR A 516 39.39 -47.11 38.36
N TYR A 517 39.40 -48.27 37.70
CA TYR A 517 40.49 -49.24 37.71
C TYR A 517 40.79 -49.75 36.29
N PHE A 518 42.06 -50.01 35.99
CA PHE A 518 42.53 -50.52 34.70
C PHE A 518 43.31 -51.84 34.86
N VAL A 519 43.15 -52.79 33.93
CA VAL A 519 43.77 -54.14 34.04
C VAL A 519 44.36 -54.70 32.72
N ASN A 520 44.78 -53.84 31.78
CA ASN A 520 45.95 -54.04 30.90
C ASN A 520 46.38 -52.69 30.29
N ASN A 521 47.54 -52.67 29.63
CA ASN A 521 48.32 -51.46 29.37
C ASN A 521 48.64 -51.25 27.89
N SER A 522 47.94 -50.31 27.25
CA SER A 522 48.40 -49.58 26.05
C SER A 522 47.62 -48.27 25.85
N ASP A 523 46.29 -48.34 25.74
CA ASP A 523 45.49 -47.27 25.14
C ASP A 523 44.56 -46.57 26.15
N LEU A 524 44.84 -45.28 26.41
CA LEU A 524 43.98 -44.37 27.18
C LEU A 524 43.40 -43.28 26.26
N PRO A 525 42.10 -42.97 26.31
CA PRO A 525 41.53 -41.80 25.64
C PRO A 525 42.18 -40.49 26.12
N SER A 526 42.45 -39.58 25.18
CA SER A 526 43.11 -38.31 25.46
C SER A 526 42.24 -37.39 26.34
N GLY A 527 42.62 -37.26 27.62
CA GLY A 527 41.98 -36.34 28.57
C GLY A 527 42.02 -36.81 30.03
N MET A 528 42.22 -38.10 30.30
CA MET A 528 42.28 -38.63 31.67
C MET A 528 43.69 -38.56 32.26
N THR A 529 43.81 -38.08 33.50
CA THR A 529 45.06 -38.11 34.28
C THR A 529 45.20 -39.40 35.08
N ASN A 530 46.40 -40.00 35.03
CA ASN A 530 46.74 -41.26 35.68
C ASN A 530 47.22 -41.00 37.12
N THR A 531 46.33 -41.02 38.12
CA THR A 531 46.66 -40.74 39.53
C THR A 531 46.90 -41.97 40.42
N ASP A 532 46.30 -43.12 40.13
CA ASP A 532 46.58 -44.38 40.85
C ASP A 532 46.88 -45.52 39.87
N ARG A 533 48.03 -46.20 40.06
CA ARG A 533 48.48 -47.32 39.23
C ARG A 533 48.71 -48.58 40.04
N PHE A 534 48.11 -49.67 39.59
CA PHE A 534 48.55 -51.01 39.96
C PHE A 534 49.67 -51.46 39.01
N SER A 535 50.92 -51.44 39.47
CA SER A 535 52.09 -51.83 38.64
C SER A 535 52.81 -53.03 39.23
N GLY A 536 52.55 -54.22 38.69
CA GLY A 536 53.23 -55.46 39.09
C GLY A 536 53.34 -56.46 37.94
N THR A 537 54.56 -56.72 37.48
CA THR A 537 54.89 -57.79 36.52
C THR A 537 55.14 -59.10 37.27
N ALA A 538 54.20 -60.04 37.20
CA ALA A 538 54.38 -61.40 37.68
C ALA A 538 54.82 -62.34 36.54
N ALA A 539 55.67 -63.32 36.86
CA ALA A 539 56.00 -64.41 35.96
C ALA A 539 54.80 -65.34 35.75
N ALA A 540 54.81 -66.13 34.67
CA ALA A 540 53.75 -67.11 34.41
C ALA A 540 53.78 -68.23 35.47
N GLY A 541 52.73 -68.33 36.29
CA GLY A 541 52.55 -69.41 37.27
C GLY A 541 52.20 -68.98 38.71
N SER A 542 52.25 -67.69 39.05
CA SER A 542 51.97 -67.20 40.42
C SER A 542 50.67 -66.40 40.53
N ASP A 543 49.86 -66.67 41.56
CA ASP A 543 48.68 -65.88 41.91
C ASP A 543 49.09 -64.44 42.28
N LEU A 544 48.60 -63.46 41.51
CA LEU A 544 48.89 -62.04 41.72
C LEU A 544 47.79 -61.43 42.61
N ALA A 545 48.05 -61.38 43.92
CA ALA A 545 47.13 -60.87 44.92
C ALA A 545 47.57 -59.49 45.45
N GLY A 546 46.61 -58.59 45.67
CA GLY A 546 46.87 -57.32 46.34
C GLY A 546 45.60 -56.49 46.54
N SER A 547 45.67 -55.55 47.49
CA SER A 547 44.54 -54.73 47.93
C SER A 547 44.91 -53.27 48.11
N ILE A 548 43.95 -52.38 47.86
CA ILE A 548 44.04 -50.95 48.16
C ILE A 548 42.91 -50.57 49.13
N THR A 549 43.16 -49.57 49.97
CA THR A 549 42.17 -49.08 50.95
C THR A 549 41.97 -47.58 50.76
N ILE A 550 40.74 -47.16 50.47
CA ILE A 550 40.37 -45.75 50.24
C ILE A 550 39.20 -45.41 51.17
N ASP A 551 39.38 -44.37 52.00
CA ASP A 551 38.44 -43.91 53.03
C ASP A 551 37.82 -45.03 53.89
N GLY A 552 38.66 -46.02 54.25
CA GLY A 552 38.31 -47.19 55.05
C GLY A 552 37.84 -48.42 54.26
N THR A 553 37.62 -48.28 52.95
CA THR A 553 37.07 -49.31 52.05
C THR A 553 38.16 -50.17 51.45
N ILE A 554 38.16 -51.48 51.70
CA ILE A 554 39.18 -52.41 51.16
C ILE A 554 38.69 -53.03 49.84
N PHE A 555 39.43 -52.81 48.76
CA PHE A 555 39.27 -53.49 47.48
C PHE A 555 40.42 -54.48 47.28
N SER A 556 40.16 -55.70 46.80
CA SER A 556 41.20 -56.74 46.65
C SER A 556 41.05 -57.55 45.37
N THR A 557 42.15 -57.72 44.64
CA THR A 557 42.20 -58.51 43.40
C THR A 557 43.07 -59.75 43.59
N THR A 558 42.78 -60.83 42.86
CA THR A 558 43.59 -62.06 42.88
C THR A 558 43.57 -62.70 41.49
N ARG A 559 44.60 -62.43 40.69
CA ARG A 559 44.75 -63.05 39.35
C ARG A 559 45.34 -64.45 39.49
N ARG A 560 44.55 -65.49 39.24
CA ARG A 560 45.05 -66.86 39.05
C ARG A 560 45.55 -67.08 37.62
N THR A 561 46.65 -67.80 37.46
CA THR A 561 47.29 -68.02 36.14
C THR A 561 47.18 -69.44 35.59
N SER A 562 46.42 -70.34 36.23
CA SER A 562 46.20 -71.71 35.78
C SER A 562 44.78 -71.94 35.23
N ASN A 563 44.64 -71.74 33.92
CA ASN A 563 43.52 -72.15 33.05
C ASN A 563 42.10 -71.61 33.31
N SER A 564 41.63 -70.81 32.35
CA SER A 564 40.23 -70.71 31.89
C SER A 564 39.18 -69.92 32.70
N ALA A 565 39.50 -69.42 33.90
CA ALA A 565 38.63 -68.48 34.61
C ALA A 565 39.42 -67.42 35.39
N HIS A 566 39.05 -66.16 35.20
CA HIS A 566 39.54 -65.04 36.02
C HIS A 566 38.41 -64.54 36.93
N ALA A 567 38.77 -64.01 38.10
CA ALA A 567 37.85 -63.45 39.08
C ALA A 567 38.34 -62.11 39.63
N ILE A 568 37.42 -61.19 39.90
CA ILE A 568 37.67 -59.88 40.53
C ILE A 568 36.69 -59.71 41.69
N SER A 569 37.15 -59.23 42.85
CA SER A 569 36.33 -59.05 44.04
C SER A 569 36.31 -57.60 44.52
N PHE A 570 35.17 -57.14 45.01
CA PHE A 570 35.02 -55.78 45.54
C PHE A 570 33.91 -55.70 46.60
N THR A 571 33.91 -54.60 47.37
CA THR A 571 32.95 -54.35 48.45
C THR A 571 32.32 -52.98 48.26
N VAL A 572 31.01 -52.88 48.52
CA VAL A 572 30.26 -51.61 48.59
C VAL A 572 29.93 -51.32 50.06
N ASN A 573 29.99 -50.05 50.47
CA ASN A 573 29.77 -49.62 51.85
C ASN A 573 28.29 -49.37 52.19
N ALA A 574 27.99 -49.31 53.49
CA ALA A 574 26.71 -48.78 53.99
C ALA A 574 26.71 -47.24 53.95
N GLY A 575 25.54 -46.65 53.69
CA GLY A 575 25.36 -45.19 53.56
C GLY A 575 25.48 -44.64 52.13
N TYR A 576 26.03 -45.44 51.21
CA TYR A 576 26.22 -45.09 49.80
C TYR A 576 25.49 -46.06 48.86
N LYS A 577 25.51 -45.77 47.55
CA LYS A 577 25.13 -46.71 46.48
C LYS A 577 26.20 -46.71 45.40
N ALA A 578 26.31 -47.80 44.65
CA ALA A 578 27.31 -47.97 43.61
C ALA A 578 26.67 -48.37 42.26
N THR A 579 27.30 -47.97 41.16
CA THR A 579 27.01 -48.45 39.80
C THR A 579 28.28 -49.04 39.22
N LEU A 580 28.26 -50.29 38.77
CA LEU A 580 29.43 -50.95 38.18
C LEU A 580 29.42 -50.84 36.66
N TYR A 581 30.54 -50.41 36.08
CA TYR A 581 30.77 -50.44 34.63
C TYR A 581 31.86 -51.46 34.28
N ILE A 582 31.62 -52.32 33.29
CA ILE A 582 32.59 -53.30 32.76
C ILE A 582 32.79 -53.01 31.26
N LEU A 583 34.05 -52.88 30.80
CA LEU A 583 34.38 -52.95 29.37
C LEU A 583 35.27 -54.17 29.09
N ALA A 584 34.92 -54.90 28.03
CA ALA A 584 35.63 -56.08 27.55
C ALA A 584 36.07 -55.86 26.09
N ASN A 585 37.27 -56.32 25.73
CA ASN A 585 37.84 -56.13 24.40
C ASN A 585 38.18 -57.49 23.76
N SER A 586 37.36 -57.96 22.81
CA SER A 586 37.37 -59.33 22.29
C SER A 586 37.84 -59.42 20.83
N SER A 587 39.02 -60.01 20.60
CA SER A 587 39.57 -60.26 19.26
C SER A 587 39.11 -61.62 18.68
N GLY A 588 37.82 -61.96 18.76
CA GLY A 588 37.32 -63.24 18.24
C GLY A 588 35.82 -63.47 18.42
N SER A 589 35.17 -63.99 17.38
CA SER A 589 33.72 -64.16 17.27
C SER A 589 33.16 -65.29 18.14
N GLY A 590 32.22 -64.97 19.03
CA GLY A 590 31.40 -65.94 19.76
C GLY A 590 30.84 -65.39 21.08
N GLU A 591 29.58 -65.70 21.37
CA GLU A 591 28.93 -65.36 22.65
C GLU A 591 29.68 -65.93 23.85
N ARG A 592 29.85 -65.12 24.92
CA ARG A 592 30.48 -65.52 26.18
C ARG A 592 29.77 -64.86 27.36
N GLU A 593 29.85 -65.50 28.53
CA GLU A 593 29.18 -65.03 29.75
C GLU A 593 30.14 -64.39 30.76
N PHE A 594 29.64 -63.32 31.37
CA PHE A 594 30.09 -62.75 32.63
C PHE A 594 29.05 -63.05 33.72
N ARG A 595 29.51 -63.34 34.95
CA ARG A 595 28.64 -63.70 36.09
C ARG A 595 29.11 -62.98 37.35
N LEU A 596 28.22 -62.22 38.00
CA LEU A 596 28.52 -61.38 39.17
C LEU A 596 27.79 -61.90 40.42
N ALA A 597 28.47 -62.68 41.25
CA ALA A 597 27.89 -63.28 42.45
C ALA A 597 28.13 -62.42 43.70
N LYS A 598 27.10 -62.24 44.55
CA LYS A 598 27.26 -61.69 45.91
C LYS A 598 27.67 -62.82 46.87
N ASN A 599 28.76 -62.64 47.61
CA ASN A 599 29.41 -63.75 48.31
C ASN A 599 28.61 -64.16 49.56
N GLY A 600 27.99 -65.34 49.55
CA GLY A 600 27.12 -65.85 50.62
C GLY A 600 25.75 -66.40 50.15
N GLY A 601 25.36 -66.17 48.89
CA GLY A 601 24.15 -66.76 48.28
C GLY A 601 24.44 -67.99 47.40
N SER A 602 23.39 -68.75 47.08
CA SER A 602 23.44 -69.74 45.99
C SER A 602 23.44 -69.03 44.63
N ALA A 603 23.95 -69.68 43.58
CA ALA A 603 24.23 -69.04 42.29
C ALA A 603 22.97 -68.83 41.42
N THR A 604 22.17 -67.81 41.74
CA THR A 604 21.03 -67.33 40.93
C THR A 604 21.18 -65.91 40.41
N ASP A 605 22.04 -65.10 41.02
CA ASP A 605 22.01 -63.65 40.83
C ASP A 605 22.86 -63.21 39.63
N VAL A 606 22.18 -62.62 38.64
CA VAL A 606 22.75 -61.91 37.48
C VAL A 606 23.78 -62.71 36.65
N ASN A 607 23.31 -63.77 35.98
CA ASN A 607 23.89 -64.14 34.68
C ASN A 607 23.45 -63.12 33.62
N ARG A 608 24.39 -62.55 32.86
CA ARG A 608 24.12 -61.94 31.56
C ARG A 608 25.16 -62.39 30.55
N SER A 609 24.71 -63.12 29.52
CA SER A 609 25.47 -63.33 28.29
C SER A 609 25.57 -62.03 27.50
N VAL A 610 26.69 -61.82 26.82
CA VAL A 610 26.89 -60.69 25.92
C VAL A 610 27.34 -61.23 24.57
N ALA A 611 26.56 -60.92 23.53
CA ALA A 611 26.89 -61.24 22.14
C ALA A 611 27.81 -60.15 21.58
N GLY A 612 29.06 -60.53 21.29
CA GLY A 612 30.06 -59.59 20.78
C GLY A 612 30.15 -59.61 19.26
N ASN A 613 29.75 -58.51 18.62
CA ASN A 613 30.23 -58.12 17.30
C ASN A 613 30.82 -56.70 17.36
N GLU A 614 32.16 -56.66 17.47
CA GLU A 614 33.04 -55.52 17.12
C GLU A 614 32.60 -54.10 17.52
N GLU A 615 32.41 -53.84 18.82
CA GLU A 615 32.96 -52.64 19.48
C GLU A 615 32.92 -52.77 21.02
N SER A 616 33.65 -51.90 21.73
CA SER A 616 33.89 -51.99 23.18
C SER A 616 32.64 -51.66 24.02
N THR A 617 31.81 -52.68 24.25
CA THR A 617 30.53 -52.54 24.96
C THR A 617 30.73 -52.35 26.47
N ALA A 618 30.25 -51.21 26.99
CA ALA A 618 30.17 -50.92 28.41
C ALA A 618 28.90 -51.53 29.01
N VAL A 619 29.05 -52.49 29.92
CA VAL A 619 27.94 -53.10 30.68
C VAL A 619 27.78 -52.37 31.99
N GLU A 620 26.66 -51.66 32.15
CA GLU A 620 26.26 -50.95 33.36
C GLU A 620 25.40 -51.83 34.28
N ILE A 621 25.69 -51.83 35.58
CA ILE A 621 24.94 -52.50 36.63
C ILE A 621 24.70 -51.50 37.77
N PRO A 622 23.55 -50.77 37.77
CA PRO A 622 23.27 -49.71 38.73
C PRO A 622 22.74 -50.22 40.07
N ASP A 623 22.69 -49.33 41.06
CA ASP A 623 22.08 -49.54 42.38
C ASP A 623 22.63 -50.75 43.17
N LEU A 624 23.92 -51.08 43.00
CA LEU A 624 24.60 -52.03 43.86
C LEU A 624 24.60 -51.53 45.31
N THR A 625 24.15 -52.42 46.21
CA THR A 625 23.99 -52.17 47.65
C THR A 625 25.12 -52.80 48.45
N ALA A 626 25.34 -52.30 49.68
CA ALA A 626 26.41 -52.71 50.57
C ALA A 626 26.67 -54.23 50.64
N GLY A 627 27.93 -54.64 50.64
CA GLY A 627 28.37 -56.03 50.73
C GLY A 627 29.42 -56.44 49.68
N ASN A 628 29.81 -57.73 49.71
CA ASN A 628 30.94 -58.27 48.97
C ASN A 628 30.50 -58.99 47.68
N TYR A 629 31.13 -58.66 46.56
CA TYR A 629 30.81 -59.16 45.22
C TYR A 629 32.04 -59.81 44.56
N VAL A 630 31.79 -60.80 43.69
CA VAL A 630 32.80 -61.50 42.89
C VAL A 630 32.32 -61.59 41.43
N LEU A 631 33.01 -60.88 40.54
CA LEU A 631 32.82 -60.99 39.09
C LEU A 631 33.68 -62.14 38.56
N THR A 632 33.11 -62.98 37.71
CA THR A 632 33.79 -64.09 37.02
C THR A 632 33.48 -64.08 35.52
N ALA A 633 34.44 -64.52 34.70
CA ALA A 633 34.34 -64.54 33.24
C ALA A 633 34.81 -65.88 32.65
N SER A 634 34.21 -66.28 31.54
CA SER A 634 34.45 -67.57 30.88
C SER A 634 35.50 -67.47 29.75
N GLY A 635 36.61 -68.22 29.90
CA GLY A 635 37.68 -68.32 28.90
C GLY A 635 38.89 -67.39 29.12
N ASN A 636 39.89 -67.50 28.25
CA ASN A 636 41.10 -66.68 28.30
C ASN A 636 40.84 -65.26 27.76
N TRP A 637 41.09 -64.25 28.58
CA TRP A 637 40.97 -62.82 28.27
C TRP A 637 42.19 -62.04 28.78
N GLY A 638 42.46 -60.90 28.15
CA GLY A 638 42.99 -59.73 28.84
C GLY A 638 41.82 -58.76 29.13
N TYR A 639 41.82 -58.11 30.30
CA TYR A 639 40.81 -57.11 30.68
C TYR A 639 41.31 -55.69 30.44
N SER A 640 40.43 -54.70 30.56
CA SER A 640 40.80 -53.28 30.38
C SER A 640 40.34 -52.35 31.50
N PHE A 641 39.07 -52.38 31.94
CA PHE A 641 38.47 -51.29 32.75
C PHE A 641 37.35 -51.73 33.72
N LEU A 642 37.20 -51.01 34.86
CA LEU A 642 36.11 -51.12 35.86
C LEU A 642 35.86 -49.77 36.60
N GLY A 643 34.64 -49.45 37.10
CA GLY A 643 34.39 -48.21 37.90
C GLY A 643 33.10 -48.14 38.78
N LEU A 644 32.99 -47.14 39.70
CA LEU A 644 32.01 -46.99 40.85
C LEU A 644 31.80 -45.50 41.33
N TYR A 645 30.74 -45.05 42.09
CA TYR A 645 30.34 -43.59 42.21
C TYR A 645 29.83 -42.93 43.60
N GLU A 646 30.50 -41.90 44.24
CA GLU A 646 30.17 -41.13 45.55
C GLU A 646 30.57 -39.55 45.94
N CYS A 647 30.06 -38.35 45.42
CA CYS A 647 30.44 -36.85 45.64
C CYS A 647 29.36 -35.69 45.90
N ALA A 648 29.71 -34.34 45.81
CA ALA A 648 29.02 -33.08 46.31
C ALA A 648 28.93 -31.73 45.41
N THR A 649 28.97 -30.44 45.95
CA THR A 649 28.38 -29.13 45.39
C THR A 649 29.09 -27.71 45.62
N SER A 650 28.72 -26.58 44.92
CA SER A 650 29.10 -25.10 45.18
C SER A 650 28.40 -23.95 44.30
N ALA A 651 28.59 -22.60 44.55
CA ALA A 651 28.06 -21.35 43.84
C ALA A 651 28.81 -19.98 44.25
N ASP A 652 28.63 -18.66 43.88
CA ASP A 652 27.76 -17.74 43.02
C ASP A 652 28.36 -16.24 42.81
N VAL A 653 27.78 -15.25 42.04
CA VAL A 653 28.38 -13.84 41.70
C VAL A 653 27.44 -12.55 41.48
N ALA A 654 27.83 -11.44 40.75
CA ALA A 654 27.26 -10.01 40.75
C ALA A 654 27.45 -9.01 39.47
N ASP A 655 27.20 -7.65 39.56
CA ASP A 655 26.67 -6.65 38.52
C ASP A 655 27.47 -5.31 38.09
N THR A 656 26.94 -4.41 37.17
CA THR A 656 27.52 -3.09 36.58
C THR A 656 26.49 -2.04 35.93
N TYR A 657 26.88 -1.05 35.04
CA TYR A 657 26.05 0.02 34.33
C TYR A 657 26.25 0.16 32.76
N THR A 658 25.35 0.87 32.02
CA THR A 658 25.26 0.90 30.52
C THR A 658 24.86 2.25 29.84
N ILE A 659 25.39 2.57 28.64
CA ILE A 659 24.95 3.67 27.72
C ILE A 659 24.43 3.11 26.38
N THR A 660 23.37 3.67 25.80
CA THR A 660 22.76 3.27 24.52
C THR A 660 22.62 4.41 23.49
N PHE A 661 22.54 4.07 22.20
CA PHE A 661 22.46 5.03 21.08
C PHE A 661 21.22 4.78 20.20
N ASN A 662 20.50 5.85 19.88
CA ASN A 662 19.25 5.84 19.14
C ASN A 662 19.38 6.62 17.82
N SER A 663 19.03 5.99 16.70
CA SER A 663 19.16 6.58 15.36
C SER A 663 18.20 7.74 15.09
N ASN A 664 17.13 7.88 15.89
CA ASN A 664 16.15 8.97 15.86
C ASN A 664 15.68 9.33 14.43
N GLY A 665 15.20 8.32 13.70
CA GLY A 665 14.78 8.43 12.30
C GLY A 665 15.89 8.24 11.26
N GLY A 666 17.08 7.81 11.68
CA GLY A 666 18.12 7.25 10.80
C GLY A 666 18.13 5.72 10.76
N SER A 667 19.09 5.14 10.06
CA SER A 667 19.28 3.71 9.83
C SER A 667 20.73 3.30 10.04
N GLY A 668 20.96 2.07 10.50
CA GLY A 668 22.26 1.56 10.94
C GLY A 668 22.18 1.00 12.36
N SER A 669 23.33 0.65 12.94
CA SER A 669 23.44 0.12 14.31
C SER A 669 24.71 0.65 14.98
N MET A 670 24.67 0.76 16.31
CA MET A 670 25.81 1.06 17.17
C MET A 670 25.72 0.20 18.43
N ASP A 671 26.84 -0.32 18.90
CA ASP A 671 26.89 -1.13 20.10
C ASP A 671 26.66 -0.28 21.36
N GLU A 672 26.07 -0.89 22.40
CA GLU A 672 25.98 -0.27 23.72
C GLU A 672 27.35 -0.23 24.43
N MET A 673 27.52 0.72 25.35
CA MET A 673 28.77 0.91 26.08
C MET A 673 28.55 0.61 27.56
N LEU A 674 29.05 -0.53 28.03
CA LEU A 674 29.16 -0.80 29.46
C LEU A 674 30.22 0.11 30.10
N VAL A 675 29.91 0.62 31.27
CA VAL A 675 30.69 1.63 31.99
C VAL A 675 30.70 1.31 33.48
N THR A 676 31.88 1.31 34.10
CA THR A 676 31.98 1.26 35.56
C THR A 676 31.52 2.61 36.14
N GLU A 677 30.81 2.56 37.25
CA GLU A 677 30.33 3.76 37.96
C GLU A 677 31.46 4.79 38.17
N ASN A 678 31.16 6.07 37.92
CA ASN A 678 32.06 7.21 38.11
C ASN A 678 33.31 7.27 37.21
N VAL A 679 33.38 6.52 36.10
CA VAL A 679 34.51 6.57 35.14
C VAL A 679 34.19 7.40 33.88
N SER A 680 35.03 8.39 33.56
CA SER A 680 34.87 9.23 32.37
C SER A 680 35.25 8.50 31.08
N THR A 681 34.37 8.51 30.09
CA THR A 681 34.44 7.69 28.87
C THR A 681 34.10 8.51 27.63
N LYS A 682 34.72 8.18 26.48
CA LYS A 682 34.50 8.87 25.21
C LYS A 682 33.50 8.12 24.33
N LEU A 683 32.49 8.83 23.79
CA LEU A 683 31.45 8.25 22.94
C LEU A 683 32.01 7.71 21.62
N SER A 684 31.39 6.63 21.14
CA SER A 684 31.60 6.08 19.80
C SER A 684 31.23 7.06 18.69
N ALA A 685 31.80 6.84 17.50
CA ALA A 685 31.44 7.56 16.28
C ALA A 685 29.99 7.26 15.87
N CYS A 686 29.24 8.27 15.40
CA CYS A 686 27.94 8.02 14.78
C CYS A 686 28.09 7.13 13.53
N ALA A 687 27.57 5.90 13.60
CA ALA A 687 27.49 4.96 12.49
C ALA A 687 26.13 4.94 11.79
N PHE A 688 25.17 5.74 12.28
CA PHE A 688 23.86 5.89 11.64
C PHE A 688 23.95 6.76 10.37
N THR A 689 23.04 6.53 9.44
CA THR A 689 22.86 7.30 8.20
C THR A 689 21.37 7.64 8.01
N ARG A 690 21.04 8.63 7.18
CA ARG A 690 19.63 8.93 6.84
C ARG A 690 19.55 9.47 5.41
N SER A 691 18.84 8.76 4.53
CA SER A 691 18.76 9.13 3.12
C SER A 691 18.15 10.52 2.96
N GLY A 692 18.83 11.41 2.23
CA GLY A 692 18.44 12.82 2.07
C GLY A 692 18.72 13.73 3.28
N TYR A 693 19.50 13.30 4.28
CA TYR A 693 19.85 14.12 5.45
C TYR A 693 21.32 13.94 5.88
N ALA A 694 21.93 14.98 6.43
CA ALA A 694 23.25 14.94 7.09
C ALA A 694 23.11 14.82 8.61
N PHE A 695 24.07 14.18 9.28
CA PHE A 695 24.11 14.06 10.75
C PHE A 695 24.60 15.36 11.40
N ALA A 696 23.94 15.77 12.49
CA ALA A 696 24.17 17.06 13.16
C ALA A 696 24.65 16.95 14.63
N GLY A 697 24.61 15.75 15.24
CA GLY A 697 25.01 15.52 16.64
C GLY A 697 23.98 14.74 17.46
N TRP A 698 24.22 14.66 18.77
CA TRP A 698 23.45 13.86 19.73
C TRP A 698 22.69 14.74 20.73
N ALA A 699 21.45 14.35 21.05
CA ALA A 699 20.65 14.92 22.14
C ALA A 699 20.33 13.87 23.21
N THR A 700 19.90 14.30 24.39
CA THR A 700 19.40 13.42 25.46
C THR A 700 17.90 13.09 25.31
N SER A 701 17.24 13.49 24.22
CA SER A 701 15.86 13.10 23.89
C SER A 701 15.57 13.18 22.39
N ALA A 702 14.52 12.47 21.94
CA ALA A 702 14.11 12.42 20.53
C ALA A 702 13.84 13.80 19.91
N SER A 703 13.26 14.73 20.68
CA SER A 703 12.87 16.08 20.23
C SER A 703 13.84 17.21 20.63
N GLY A 704 14.69 17.03 21.64
CA GLY A 704 15.57 18.10 22.16
C GLY A 704 16.72 18.51 21.23
N ASP A 705 17.36 19.64 21.55
CA ASP A 705 18.52 20.17 20.81
C ASP A 705 19.77 19.28 20.94
N VAL A 706 20.77 19.51 20.08
CA VAL A 706 22.08 18.83 20.16
C VAL A 706 22.81 19.26 21.43
N VAL A 707 23.06 18.28 22.31
CA VAL A 707 23.80 18.45 23.58
C VAL A 707 25.26 18.02 23.43
N TYR A 708 25.52 16.99 22.61
CA TYR A 708 26.87 16.45 22.40
C TYR A 708 27.20 16.37 20.91
N ALA A 709 28.40 16.85 20.53
CA ALA A 709 28.96 16.61 19.21
C ALA A 709 29.37 15.13 19.02
N ASP A 710 29.67 14.73 17.78
CA ASP A 710 30.22 13.40 17.51
C ASP A 710 31.50 13.14 18.33
N LYS A 711 31.61 11.96 18.93
CA LYS A 711 32.77 11.54 19.76
C LYS A 711 33.09 12.45 20.97
N ALA A 712 32.09 13.11 21.56
CA ALA A 712 32.27 13.82 22.84
C ALA A 712 32.63 12.88 24.01
N SER A 713 33.13 13.43 25.13
CA SER A 713 33.40 12.68 26.37
C SER A 713 32.34 12.97 27.43
N ILE A 714 31.93 11.93 28.17
CA ILE A 714 30.92 11.99 29.23
C ILE A 714 31.36 11.21 30.48
N THR A 715 30.73 11.45 31.62
CA THR A 715 30.94 10.69 32.86
C THR A 715 29.58 10.26 33.42
N PRO A 716 29.16 9.00 33.22
CA PRO A 716 27.84 8.54 33.63
C PRO A 716 27.78 8.14 35.12
N THR A 717 26.69 8.51 35.78
CA THR A 717 26.33 8.09 37.15
C THR A 717 25.03 7.27 37.19
N ALA A 718 24.53 6.90 36.01
CA ALA A 718 23.33 6.11 35.74
C ALA A 718 23.33 5.73 34.25
N ASN A 719 22.39 4.88 33.82
CA ASN A 719 22.24 4.53 32.42
C ASN A 719 21.73 5.72 31.59
N LEU A 720 22.17 5.84 30.32
CA LEU A 720 21.92 6.99 29.46
C LEU A 720 21.61 6.58 28.01
N GLU A 721 20.60 7.19 27.38
CA GLU A 721 20.30 7.04 25.95
C GLU A 721 20.58 8.34 25.18
N LEU A 722 21.20 8.25 24.00
CA LEU A 722 21.53 9.41 23.15
C LEU A 722 20.89 9.32 21.75
N TYR A 723 20.23 10.40 21.33
CA TYR A 723 19.40 10.48 20.13
C TYR A 723 20.06 11.31 19.02
N ALA A 724 20.26 10.73 17.84
CA ALA A 724 20.85 11.41 16.70
C ALA A 724 19.99 12.60 16.18
N LYS A 725 20.61 13.57 15.51
CA LYS A 725 19.93 14.71 14.86
C LYS A 725 20.36 14.87 13.41
N TRP A 726 19.45 15.41 12.59
CA TRP A 726 19.48 15.28 11.13
C TRP A 726 19.06 16.58 10.42
N THR A 727 19.80 16.99 9.39
CA THR A 727 19.53 18.19 8.58
C THR A 727 19.21 17.81 7.13
N PRO A 728 18.11 18.27 6.51
CA PRO A 728 17.71 17.87 5.15
C PRO A 728 18.69 18.30 4.04
N VAL A 729 18.68 17.56 2.94
CA VAL A 729 19.37 17.85 1.67
C VAL A 729 18.36 17.70 0.52
N ILE A 730 18.11 18.76 -0.24
CA ILE A 730 17.07 18.81 -1.29
C ILE A 730 17.72 18.84 -2.68
N THR A 731 17.26 17.99 -3.59
CA THR A 731 17.66 17.95 -5.00
C THR A 731 16.51 17.48 -5.91
N GLY A 732 16.08 18.31 -6.87
CA GLY A 732 15.13 17.93 -7.93
C GLY A 732 13.87 18.80 -8.00
N ASP A 733 13.26 18.85 -9.20
CA ASP A 733 12.03 19.60 -9.51
C ASP A 733 10.78 18.70 -9.43
N VAL A 734 9.59 19.31 -9.33
CA VAL A 734 8.28 18.63 -9.25
C VAL A 734 7.30 19.24 -10.26
N THR A 735 6.58 18.37 -10.99
CA THR A 735 5.59 18.76 -12.01
C THR A 735 4.17 18.49 -11.50
N TYR A 736 3.24 19.39 -11.81
CA TYR A 736 1.81 19.29 -11.42
C TYR A 736 0.91 19.32 -12.65
N THR A 737 -0.21 18.60 -12.60
CA THR A 737 -1.30 18.65 -13.59
C THR A 737 -2.41 19.57 -13.06
N ALA A 738 -3.07 20.31 -13.95
CA ALA A 738 -4.21 21.14 -13.58
C ALA A 738 -5.46 20.28 -13.29
N ASP A 739 -6.26 20.72 -12.31
CA ASP A 739 -7.54 20.12 -11.95
C ASP A 739 -8.58 21.23 -11.73
N ASN A 740 -9.79 21.01 -12.24
CA ASN A 740 -10.94 21.93 -12.17
C ASN A 740 -12.03 21.43 -11.19
N SER A 741 -11.80 20.32 -10.47
CA SER A 741 -12.74 19.81 -9.49
C SER A 741 -12.96 20.81 -8.34
N ILE A 742 -14.22 20.96 -7.89
CA ILE A 742 -14.55 21.79 -6.72
C ILE A 742 -14.31 20.95 -5.46
N PHE A 743 -13.06 20.87 -5.03
CA PHE A 743 -12.68 20.24 -3.78
C PHE A 743 -12.50 21.27 -2.64
N PRO A 744 -12.87 20.94 -1.38
CA PRO A 744 -12.63 21.81 -0.24
C PRO A 744 -11.14 22.05 -0.03
N ASN A 745 -10.63 23.22 -0.40
CA ASN A 745 -9.26 23.63 -0.16
C ASN A 745 -9.23 24.87 0.77
N PRO A 746 -8.74 24.74 2.02
CA PRO A 746 -8.72 25.85 2.96
C PRO A 746 -7.79 27.02 2.55
N GLU A 747 -6.96 26.86 1.52
CA GLU A 747 -6.10 27.92 0.98
C GLU A 747 -6.57 28.45 -0.40
N ARG A 748 -7.71 27.98 -0.97
CA ARG A 748 -8.31 28.53 -2.20
C ARG A 748 -9.75 28.06 -2.46
N GLY A 749 -10.61 28.91 -3.00
CA GLY A 749 -11.92 28.51 -3.55
C GLY A 749 -13.09 29.35 -3.05
N PHE A 750 -14.31 28.80 -3.18
CA PHE A 750 -15.55 29.44 -2.75
C PHE A 750 -15.68 29.47 -1.22
N TYR A 751 -16.32 30.51 -0.69
CA TYR A 751 -16.49 30.74 0.75
C TYR A 751 -17.95 31.02 1.14
N GLU A 752 -18.29 30.80 2.41
CA GLU A 752 -19.51 31.31 3.04
C GLU A 752 -19.25 32.69 3.68
N HIS A 753 -20.18 33.65 3.57
CA HIS A 753 -20.06 34.94 4.25
C HIS A 753 -20.86 34.95 5.56
N ILE A 754 -20.18 35.19 6.69
CA ILE A 754 -20.78 35.17 8.03
C ILE A 754 -20.38 36.41 8.82
N GLU A 755 -21.29 37.38 8.87
CA GLU A 755 -21.18 38.60 9.66
C GLU A 755 -21.39 38.34 11.17
N GLN A 756 -20.68 39.06 12.03
CA GLN A 756 -20.83 39.09 13.48
C GLN A 756 -20.85 40.54 13.96
N ARG A 757 -21.92 40.97 14.65
CA ARG A 757 -21.84 42.21 15.47
C ARG A 757 -21.24 41.88 16.82
N VAL A 758 -20.23 42.65 17.22
CA VAL A 758 -19.51 42.43 18.48
C VAL A 758 -20.17 43.23 19.59
N LYS A 759 -20.80 42.51 20.53
CA LYS A 759 -21.36 43.07 21.77
C LYS A 759 -20.23 43.58 22.66
N GLU A 760 -20.50 44.56 23.53
CA GLU A 760 -19.50 45.04 24.51
C GLU A 760 -19.02 43.92 25.47
N SER A 761 -19.87 42.92 25.73
CA SER A 761 -19.57 41.72 26.49
C SER A 761 -18.77 40.64 25.73
N GLY A 762 -18.49 40.84 24.44
CA GLY A 762 -17.68 40.00 23.54
C GLY A 762 -18.18 38.57 23.23
N ASN A 763 -18.52 37.78 24.26
CA ASN A 763 -18.39 36.32 24.27
C ASN A 763 -19.46 35.49 23.50
N GLU A 764 -20.29 36.08 22.65
CA GLU A 764 -21.35 35.36 21.91
C GLU A 764 -21.06 35.27 20.40
N SER A 765 -20.48 34.15 19.97
CA SER A 765 -20.31 33.84 18.54
C SER A 765 -21.59 33.29 17.90
N ASN A 766 -21.91 33.77 16.70
CA ASN A 766 -22.95 33.21 15.83
C ASN A 766 -22.42 32.14 14.85
N LEU A 767 -21.16 31.72 14.95
CA LEU A 767 -20.53 30.74 14.07
C LEU A 767 -21.00 29.30 14.38
N SER A 768 -22.21 28.95 13.95
CA SER A 768 -22.84 27.64 14.18
C SER A 768 -22.22 26.51 13.36
N ASP A 769 -22.37 25.26 13.83
CA ASP A 769 -21.85 24.07 13.15
C ASP A 769 -22.44 23.86 11.74
N SER A 770 -23.66 24.33 11.51
CA SER A 770 -24.37 24.22 10.23
C SER A 770 -23.63 24.88 9.06
N TYR A 771 -22.87 25.96 9.28
CA TYR A 771 -22.08 26.59 8.21
C TYR A 771 -20.97 25.65 7.70
N PHE A 772 -20.35 24.89 8.59
CA PHE A 772 -19.30 23.93 8.24
C PHE A 772 -19.88 22.70 7.53
N THR A 773 -21.02 22.18 8.01
CA THR A 773 -21.74 21.08 7.34
C THR A 773 -22.19 21.48 5.93
N ASN A 774 -22.82 22.65 5.79
CA ASN A 774 -23.30 23.14 4.50
C ASN A 774 -22.13 23.46 3.55
N GLY A 775 -21.08 24.10 4.05
CA GLY A 775 -19.87 24.38 3.27
C GLY A 775 -19.22 23.09 2.76
N THR A 776 -19.02 22.09 3.63
CA THR A 776 -18.44 20.79 3.24
C THR A 776 -19.26 20.11 2.15
N ASN A 777 -20.58 20.08 2.31
CA ASN A 777 -21.52 19.52 1.32
C ASN A 777 -21.52 20.30 -0.01
N ALA A 778 -21.07 21.55 -0.02
CA ALA A 778 -20.98 22.43 -1.20
C ALA A 778 -19.54 22.56 -1.75
N GLY A 779 -18.58 21.76 -1.29
CA GLY A 779 -17.18 21.81 -1.74
C GLY A 779 -16.36 22.98 -1.17
N ARG A 780 -16.82 23.62 -0.09
CA ARG A 780 -16.26 24.84 0.49
C ARG A 780 -15.59 24.56 1.84
N SER A 781 -14.41 25.12 2.07
CA SER A 781 -13.72 25.12 3.38
C SER A 781 -13.15 26.49 3.77
N LEU A 782 -13.65 27.56 3.14
CA LEU A 782 -13.35 28.95 3.46
C LEU A 782 -14.60 29.66 4.01
N ILE A 783 -14.40 30.56 4.97
CA ILE A 783 -15.42 31.46 5.52
C ILE A 783 -14.92 32.90 5.48
N LEU A 784 -15.66 33.82 4.84
CA LEU A 784 -15.50 35.26 5.04
C LEU A 784 -16.12 35.62 6.40
N ARG A 785 -15.27 35.85 7.40
CA ARG A 785 -15.65 36.21 8.77
C ARG A 785 -15.50 37.72 8.95
N LEU A 786 -16.64 38.42 8.95
CA LEU A 786 -16.71 39.88 9.09
C LEU A 786 -17.18 40.27 10.49
N TYR A 787 -16.28 40.86 11.29
CA TYR A 787 -16.63 41.42 12.61
C TYR A 787 -16.97 42.92 12.51
N TYR A 788 -18.19 43.29 12.88
CA TYR A 788 -18.57 44.67 13.13
C TYR A 788 -18.23 45.07 14.57
N LEU A 789 -17.37 46.07 14.69
CA LEU A 789 -16.90 46.71 15.92
C LEU A 789 -17.73 47.98 16.21
N ASP A 790 -19.03 47.94 15.93
CA ASP A 790 -19.92 49.10 15.94
C ASP A 790 -20.19 49.69 17.33
N ASN A 791 -19.88 48.95 18.40
CA ASN A 791 -19.87 49.43 19.78
C ASN A 791 -18.50 50.00 20.23
N PHE A 792 -17.50 49.99 19.35
CA PHE A 792 -16.10 50.30 19.64
C PHE A 792 -15.51 51.41 18.74
N ARG A 793 -16.33 52.32 18.18
CA ARG A 793 -15.82 53.44 17.34
C ARG A 793 -15.05 54.51 18.12
N ASP A 794 -15.17 54.50 19.44
CA ASP A 794 -14.76 55.54 20.39
C ASP A 794 -13.96 54.98 21.59
N LYS A 795 -13.76 53.66 21.67
CA LYS A 795 -13.11 52.95 22.78
C LYS A 795 -12.32 51.73 22.29
N GLU A 796 -11.35 51.28 23.09
CA GLU A 796 -10.53 50.10 22.82
C GLU A 796 -11.33 48.78 22.88
N LEU A 797 -10.83 47.72 22.22
CA LEU A 797 -11.42 46.38 22.29
C LEU A 797 -11.16 45.74 23.66
N THR A 798 -12.11 44.95 24.16
CA THR A 798 -11.95 44.20 25.42
C THR A 798 -11.30 42.83 25.19
N SER A 799 -10.77 42.22 26.26
CA SER A 799 -10.28 40.83 26.23
C SER A 799 -11.34 39.83 25.75
N ASP A 800 -12.63 40.09 26.02
CA ASP A 800 -13.73 39.26 25.55
C ASP A 800 -13.90 39.29 24.01
N VAL A 801 -13.53 40.39 23.35
CA VAL A 801 -13.47 40.45 21.87
C VAL A 801 -12.32 39.57 21.36
N MET A 802 -11.18 39.56 22.05
CA MET A 802 -10.07 38.65 21.71
C MET A 802 -10.45 37.19 21.96
N ASN A 803 -11.17 36.89 23.05
CA ASN A 803 -11.68 35.55 23.36
C ASN A 803 -12.68 35.05 22.30
N LEU A 804 -13.61 35.90 21.86
CA LEU A 804 -14.53 35.63 20.75
C LEU A 804 -13.77 35.22 19.48
N ILE A 805 -12.78 36.02 19.08
CA ILE A 805 -11.99 35.75 17.87
C ILE A 805 -11.20 34.45 18.05
N ASN A 806 -10.52 34.23 19.18
CA ASN A 806 -9.80 32.98 19.46
C ASN A 806 -10.74 31.75 19.44
N THR A 807 -11.98 31.89 19.91
CA THR A 807 -12.99 30.80 19.89
C THR A 807 -13.41 30.46 18.46
N ASP A 808 -13.67 31.46 17.63
CA ASP A 808 -13.99 31.25 16.22
C ASP A 808 -12.81 30.64 15.44
N MET A 809 -11.59 31.06 15.73
CA MET A 809 -10.38 30.52 15.12
C MET A 809 -10.12 29.06 15.55
N GLN A 810 -10.32 28.73 16.83
CA GLN A 810 -10.29 27.33 17.27
C GLN A 810 -11.38 26.50 16.59
N LYS A 811 -12.59 27.05 16.43
CA LYS A 811 -13.68 26.34 15.74
C LYS A 811 -13.40 26.11 14.25
N LEU A 812 -12.76 27.06 13.56
CA LEU A 812 -12.25 26.87 12.20
C LEU A 812 -11.22 25.72 12.16
N ARG A 813 -10.27 25.72 13.10
CA ARG A 813 -9.23 24.68 13.29
C ARG A 813 -9.85 23.29 13.47
N ASP A 814 -10.80 23.15 14.40
CA ASP A 814 -11.48 21.89 14.75
C ASP A 814 -12.32 21.31 13.60
N LYS A 815 -12.77 22.16 12.67
CA LYS A 815 -13.60 21.78 11.51
C LYS A 815 -12.80 21.62 10.22
N GLY A 816 -11.51 21.93 10.21
CA GLY A 816 -10.66 21.88 9.00
C GLY A 816 -10.92 23.03 8.01
N PHE A 817 -11.47 24.14 8.48
CA PHE A 817 -11.78 25.33 7.69
C PHE A 817 -10.77 26.46 7.95
N LYS A 818 -10.73 27.44 7.06
CA LYS A 818 -10.00 28.70 7.25
C LYS A 818 -10.87 29.92 6.99
N CYS A 819 -10.39 31.09 7.43
CA CYS A 819 -11.09 32.34 7.23
C CYS A 819 -10.38 33.34 6.31
N ILE A 820 -11.20 34.01 5.50
CA ILE A 820 -10.94 35.36 5.01
C ILE A 820 -11.44 36.29 6.14
N LEU A 821 -10.54 37.01 6.80
CA LEU A 821 -10.88 37.79 7.99
C LEU A 821 -11.06 39.27 7.65
N ARG A 822 -12.18 39.89 8.04
CA ARG A 822 -12.45 41.33 7.83
C ARG A 822 -13.03 41.97 9.11
N PHE A 823 -12.75 43.26 9.30
CA PHE A 823 -13.28 44.08 10.39
C PHE A 823 -13.95 45.34 9.83
N ALA A 824 -15.04 45.81 10.43
CA ALA A 824 -15.74 47.03 10.00
C ALA A 824 -16.38 47.76 11.19
N TYR A 825 -16.76 49.02 11.02
CA TYR A 825 -17.46 49.81 12.06
C TYR A 825 -18.93 50.07 11.76
N THR A 826 -19.38 49.78 10.55
CA THR A 826 -20.73 50.07 10.07
C THR A 826 -21.06 49.25 8.80
N ASN A 827 -22.34 48.98 8.58
CA ASN A 827 -22.91 48.57 7.29
C ASN A 827 -23.88 49.63 6.72
N THR A 828 -23.99 50.80 7.38
CA THR A 828 -24.69 51.97 6.87
C THR A 828 -23.80 52.67 5.86
N ALA A 829 -24.32 52.85 4.65
CA ALA A 829 -23.71 53.60 3.56
C ALA A 829 -24.51 54.88 3.26
N SER A 830 -23.82 56.00 3.11
CA SER A 830 -24.36 57.24 2.55
C SER A 830 -23.34 57.87 1.59
N ASP A 831 -23.84 58.50 0.54
CA ASP A 831 -23.03 59.32 -0.37
C ASP A 831 -22.47 60.57 0.30
N ASN A 832 -23.05 61.00 1.42
CA ASN A 832 -22.52 62.06 2.26
C ASN A 832 -21.52 61.48 3.30
N PRO A 833 -20.22 61.82 3.23
CA PRO A 833 -19.23 61.30 4.18
C PRO A 833 -19.57 61.58 5.65
N SER A 834 -20.20 62.71 5.98
CA SER A 834 -20.52 63.02 7.39
C SER A 834 -21.57 62.12 8.03
N GLU A 835 -22.27 61.28 7.25
CA GLU A 835 -23.25 60.30 7.73
C GLU A 835 -22.66 58.89 7.88
N ASN A 836 -21.49 58.63 7.28
CA ASN A 836 -20.76 57.38 7.39
C ASN A 836 -20.05 57.26 8.76
N LYS A 837 -19.91 56.03 9.26
CA LYS A 837 -19.58 55.75 10.67
C LYS A 837 -18.32 54.88 10.81
N ASP A 838 -17.18 55.49 10.52
CA ASP A 838 -15.87 54.93 10.90
C ASP A 838 -15.58 55.18 12.38
N ALA A 839 -14.52 54.55 12.90
CA ALA A 839 -13.87 55.04 14.11
C ALA A 839 -12.94 56.24 13.82
N ASN A 840 -12.43 56.89 14.87
CA ASN A 840 -11.33 57.85 14.71
C ASN A 840 -10.03 57.09 14.32
N PRO A 841 -9.11 57.68 13.53
CA PRO A 841 -7.80 57.10 13.23
C PRO A 841 -7.05 56.52 14.44
N ALA A 842 -7.07 57.19 15.60
CA ALA A 842 -6.42 56.70 16.81
C ALA A 842 -7.05 55.41 17.38
N ILE A 843 -8.35 55.19 17.14
CA ILE A 843 -9.08 54.03 17.65
C ILE A 843 -8.82 52.79 16.78
N TRP A 844 -8.84 52.90 15.45
CA TRP A 844 -8.46 51.74 14.61
C TRP A 844 -6.97 51.39 14.73
N GLN A 845 -6.12 52.38 15.03
CA GLN A 845 -4.72 52.18 15.40
C GLN A 845 -4.59 51.34 16.68
N ALA A 846 -5.32 51.71 17.75
CA ALA A 846 -5.37 50.92 18.98
C ALA A 846 -5.89 49.49 18.71
N HIS A 847 -6.98 49.35 17.94
CA HIS A 847 -7.57 48.04 17.62
C HIS A 847 -6.59 47.13 16.88
N LEU A 848 -5.84 47.64 15.90
CA LEU A 848 -4.83 46.85 15.18
C LEU A 848 -3.67 46.45 16.09
N ALA A 849 -3.23 47.33 17.00
CA ALA A 849 -2.21 47.00 18.00
C ALA A 849 -2.70 45.90 18.97
N GLN A 850 -3.95 45.95 19.41
CA GLN A 850 -4.57 44.91 20.25
C GLN A 850 -4.76 43.57 19.52
N LEU A 851 -5.19 43.62 18.26
CA LEU A 851 -5.43 42.42 17.44
C LEU A 851 -4.15 41.69 17.06
N LYS A 852 -3.00 42.36 17.00
CA LYS A 852 -1.70 41.82 16.51
C LYS A 852 -1.31 40.48 17.14
N SER A 853 -1.47 40.32 18.45
CA SER A 853 -1.17 39.06 19.15
C SER A 853 -2.17 37.94 18.80
N THR A 854 -3.46 38.26 18.76
CA THR A 854 -4.56 37.34 18.38
C THR A 854 -4.44 36.87 16.93
N LEU A 855 -4.04 37.77 16.01
CA LEU A 855 -3.76 37.46 14.60
C LEU A 855 -2.52 36.58 14.45
N ALA A 856 -1.47 36.80 15.25
CA ALA A 856 -0.28 35.95 15.28
C ALA A 856 -0.57 34.55 15.84
N ALA A 857 -1.34 34.44 16.92
CA ALA A 857 -1.71 33.18 17.55
C ALA A 857 -2.57 32.26 16.65
N ASN A 858 -3.30 32.84 15.69
CA ASN A 858 -4.21 32.11 14.79
C ASN A 858 -3.81 32.22 13.31
N ALA A 859 -2.54 32.52 13.04
CA ALA A 859 -2.02 32.62 11.69
C ALA A 859 -2.23 31.33 10.88
N ASP A 860 -2.26 30.17 11.52
CA ASP A 860 -2.51 28.87 10.90
C ASP A 860 -3.87 28.80 10.18
N VAL A 861 -4.95 29.30 10.80
CA VAL A 861 -6.33 29.24 10.28
C VAL A 861 -6.82 30.51 9.58
N ILE A 862 -6.09 31.62 9.69
CA ILE A 862 -6.29 32.79 8.82
C ILE A 862 -5.69 32.44 7.45
N TYR A 863 -6.50 32.47 6.39
CA TYR A 863 -6.02 32.39 5.00
C TYR A 863 -5.49 33.77 4.56
N VAL A 864 -6.32 34.80 4.69
CA VAL A 864 -6.01 36.18 4.30
C VAL A 864 -6.80 37.18 5.14
N VAL A 865 -6.25 38.39 5.35
CA VAL A 865 -6.97 39.48 6.03
C VAL A 865 -7.39 40.52 5.00
N GLN A 866 -8.67 40.78 4.86
CA GLN A 866 -9.16 41.89 4.04
C GLN A 866 -9.00 43.20 4.81
N ALA A 867 -8.49 44.22 4.11
CA ALA A 867 -8.20 45.53 4.67
C ALA A 867 -9.51 46.24 5.05
N GLY A 868 -9.91 46.06 6.31
CA GLY A 868 -11.16 46.55 6.86
C GLY A 868 -11.06 47.99 7.39
N PHE A 869 -11.80 48.26 8.48
CA PHE A 869 -11.73 49.47 9.32
C PHE A 869 -12.16 50.81 8.68
N LEU A 870 -12.20 50.95 7.35
CA LEU A 870 -12.77 52.13 6.68
C LEU A 870 -14.03 51.78 5.89
N GLY A 871 -15.08 52.58 6.11
CA GLY A 871 -16.33 52.59 5.37
C GLY A 871 -17.30 51.45 5.68
N ALA A 872 -18.48 51.54 5.07
CA ALA A 872 -19.48 50.48 5.09
C ALA A 872 -18.88 49.13 4.66
N TRP A 873 -19.24 48.07 5.40
CA TRP A 873 -18.72 46.69 5.26
C TRP A 873 -17.19 46.56 5.40
N GLY A 874 -16.49 47.63 5.77
CA GLY A 874 -15.02 47.70 5.82
C GLY A 874 -14.37 47.86 4.44
N GLU A 875 -15.10 48.30 3.41
CA GLU A 875 -14.66 48.22 2.01
C GLU A 875 -14.21 49.56 1.39
N TRP A 876 -13.84 50.54 2.22
CA TRP A 876 -13.11 51.76 1.81
C TRP A 876 -13.84 52.60 0.73
N TYR A 877 -15.17 52.50 0.66
CA TYR A 877 -15.98 53.26 -0.29
C TYR A 877 -16.87 54.29 0.41
N TYR A 878 -17.84 53.85 1.23
CA TYR A 878 -18.68 54.76 2.02
C TYR A 878 -18.05 55.07 3.39
N SER A 879 -16.97 55.85 3.39
CA SER A 879 -16.23 56.25 4.60
C SER A 879 -16.53 57.71 5.00
N SER A 880 -16.30 58.02 6.28
CA SER A 880 -16.30 59.37 6.83
C SER A 880 -15.06 60.20 6.43
N GLN A 881 -13.99 59.52 6.03
CA GLN A 881 -12.73 60.13 5.61
C GLN A 881 -12.77 60.58 4.13
N GLY A 882 -13.75 60.11 3.36
CA GLY A 882 -13.91 60.39 1.93
C GLY A 882 -14.67 59.26 1.23
N LYS A 883 -15.14 59.49 0.00
CA LYS A 883 -15.80 58.44 -0.81
C LYS A 883 -14.82 57.76 -1.77
N GLY A 884 -14.57 56.46 -1.57
CA GLY A 884 -13.72 55.65 -2.44
C GLY A 884 -12.30 56.19 -2.57
N GLU A 885 -11.88 56.47 -3.79
CA GLU A 885 -10.56 57.07 -4.08
C GLU A 885 -10.31 58.41 -3.37
N ASN A 886 -11.38 59.15 -3.03
CA ASN A 886 -11.32 60.43 -2.33
C ASN A 886 -10.96 60.28 -0.83
N ILE A 887 -10.82 59.06 -0.31
CA ILE A 887 -10.18 58.85 1.01
C ILE A 887 -8.71 59.30 0.91
N PRO A 888 -8.24 60.25 1.75
CA PRO A 888 -6.89 60.80 1.66
C PRO A 888 -5.80 59.74 1.60
N MET A 889 -4.83 59.92 0.70
CA MET A 889 -3.74 58.97 0.49
C MET A 889 -3.01 58.64 1.80
N ALA A 890 -2.73 59.65 2.63
CA ALA A 890 -2.09 59.44 3.93
C ALA A 890 -2.88 58.50 4.85
N THR A 891 -4.23 58.57 4.84
CA THR A 891 -5.11 57.68 5.61
C THR A 891 -5.03 56.24 5.07
N LYS A 892 -5.11 56.07 3.74
CA LYS A 892 -4.93 54.76 3.08
C LYS A 892 -3.56 54.15 3.45
N THR A 893 -2.47 54.88 3.18
CA THR A 893 -1.10 54.44 3.46
C THR A 893 -0.85 54.12 4.94
N ASN A 894 -1.38 54.92 5.87
CA ASN A 894 -1.24 54.70 7.31
C ASN A 894 -1.88 53.38 7.75
N LEU A 895 -3.12 53.11 7.28
CA LEU A 895 -3.84 51.88 7.57
C LEU A 895 -3.22 50.65 6.89
N ILE A 896 -2.72 50.76 5.65
CA ILE A 896 -1.98 49.67 4.98
C ILE A 896 -0.74 49.28 5.79
N ASN A 897 0.05 50.25 6.24
CA ASN A 897 1.24 50.00 7.05
C ASN A 897 0.91 49.31 8.39
N GLN A 898 -0.19 49.70 9.04
CA GLN A 898 -0.63 49.10 10.31
C GLN A 898 -1.21 47.71 10.12
N LEU A 899 -1.94 47.45 9.02
CA LEU A 899 -2.38 46.10 8.66
C LEU A 899 -1.18 45.19 8.37
N LEU A 900 -0.17 45.67 7.64
CA LEU A 900 1.05 44.90 7.35
C LEU A 900 1.91 44.63 8.59
N ASP A 901 1.85 45.48 9.62
CA ASP A 901 2.52 45.26 10.92
C ASP A 901 1.71 44.36 11.87
N ALA A 902 0.38 44.51 11.92
CA ALA A 902 -0.50 43.71 12.80
C ALA A 902 -0.78 42.30 12.27
N VAL A 903 -0.87 42.13 10.95
CA VAL A 903 -1.05 40.82 10.31
C VAL A 903 0.32 40.12 10.19
N PRO A 904 0.45 38.83 10.55
CA PRO A 904 1.71 38.11 10.50
C PRO A 904 2.39 38.10 9.14
N ALA A 905 3.73 38.09 9.12
CA ALA A 905 4.54 38.08 7.90
C ALA A 905 4.28 36.88 6.96
N SER A 906 3.74 35.79 7.49
CA SER A 906 3.28 34.59 6.77
C SER A 906 1.89 34.73 6.12
N ARG A 907 1.25 35.90 6.24
CA ARG A 907 -0.12 36.17 5.75
C ARG A 907 -0.23 37.48 4.96
N VAL A 908 -1.17 37.44 4.03
CA VAL A 908 -1.46 38.49 3.04
C VAL A 908 -2.55 39.43 3.55
N VAL A 909 -2.49 40.69 3.11
CA VAL A 909 -3.52 41.72 3.30
C VAL A 909 -4.16 42.03 1.94
N GLN A 910 -5.48 41.92 1.83
CA GLN A 910 -6.24 42.19 0.60
C GLN A 910 -6.85 43.59 0.61
N LEU A 911 -6.43 44.47 -0.29
CA LEU A 911 -7.09 45.75 -0.59
C LEU A 911 -8.29 45.52 -1.54
N ARG A 912 -9.24 46.45 -1.66
CA ARG A 912 -10.39 46.25 -2.56
C ARG A 912 -9.99 46.37 -4.04
N THR A 913 -9.48 47.54 -4.44
CA THR A 913 -9.19 47.85 -5.85
C THR A 913 -7.69 47.72 -6.17
N PRO A 914 -7.32 47.40 -7.43
CA PRO A 914 -5.94 47.47 -7.90
C PRO A 914 -5.30 48.84 -7.65
N LYS A 915 -6.08 49.91 -7.90
CA LYS A 915 -5.66 51.29 -7.69
C LYS A 915 -5.17 51.55 -6.26
N PHE A 916 -5.82 51.01 -5.22
CA PHE A 916 -5.34 51.20 -3.84
C PHE A 916 -3.98 50.55 -3.58
N LYS A 917 -3.61 49.50 -4.32
CA LYS A 917 -2.27 48.89 -4.25
C LYS A 917 -1.26 49.69 -5.08
N THR A 918 -1.58 50.07 -6.32
CA THR A 918 -0.66 50.82 -7.18
C THR A 918 -0.39 52.23 -6.64
N ASP A 919 -1.41 52.90 -6.07
CA ASP A 919 -1.31 54.12 -5.26
C ASP A 919 -0.26 53.98 -4.14
N TYR A 920 -0.39 52.93 -3.32
CA TYR A 920 0.48 52.69 -2.16
C TYR A 920 1.91 52.33 -2.57
N LEU A 921 2.08 51.58 -3.66
CA LEU A 921 3.38 51.16 -4.17
C LEU A 921 4.06 52.23 -5.05
N GLY A 922 3.35 53.28 -5.46
CA GLY A 922 3.81 54.25 -6.46
C GLY A 922 4.12 53.61 -7.81
N SER A 923 3.44 52.50 -8.15
CA SER A 923 3.84 51.61 -9.25
C SER A 923 2.64 50.86 -9.84
N ASN A 924 2.42 51.02 -11.14
CA ASN A 924 1.46 50.24 -11.93
C ASN A 924 2.06 48.94 -12.52
N ALA A 925 3.25 48.53 -12.08
CA ALA A 925 3.85 47.25 -12.44
C ALA A 925 3.41 46.15 -11.47
N ALA A 926 2.84 45.07 -12.00
CA ALA A 926 2.47 43.86 -11.25
C ALA A 926 3.67 43.23 -10.51
N LEU A 927 3.40 42.25 -9.64
CA LEU A 927 4.45 41.45 -9.02
C LEU A 927 5.12 40.56 -10.07
N THR A 928 6.45 40.56 -10.10
CA THR A 928 7.19 39.53 -10.83
C THR A 928 7.24 38.24 -10.00
N SER A 929 7.41 37.07 -10.65
CA SER A 929 7.59 35.78 -9.95
C SER A 929 8.81 35.75 -9.02
N ALA A 930 9.77 36.68 -9.21
CA ALA A 930 10.91 36.89 -8.34
C ALA A 930 10.62 37.79 -7.12
N GLU A 931 9.48 38.47 -7.08
CA GLU A 931 8.99 39.27 -5.93
C GLU A 931 7.86 38.57 -5.18
N ALA A 932 7.00 37.84 -5.90
CA ALA A 932 5.88 37.06 -5.36
C ALA A 932 6.31 36.05 -4.28
N TYR A 933 5.34 35.62 -3.46
CA TYR A 933 5.50 34.64 -2.38
C TYR A 933 6.55 34.99 -1.30
N LYS A 934 7.06 36.23 -1.27
CA LYS A 934 7.96 36.74 -0.23
C LYS A 934 7.21 37.42 0.92
N THR A 935 7.88 37.55 2.06
CA THR A 935 7.36 38.25 3.25
C THR A 935 7.44 39.79 3.17
N THR A 936 7.80 40.36 2.01
CA THR A 936 7.92 41.82 1.81
C THR A 936 6.54 42.50 1.74
N ALA A 937 6.47 43.80 2.06
CA ALA A 937 5.24 44.58 1.96
C ALA A 937 4.57 44.49 0.57
N LYS A 938 5.33 44.64 -0.52
CA LYS A 938 4.82 44.53 -1.91
C LYS A 938 4.16 43.17 -2.18
N ALA A 939 4.81 42.09 -1.75
CA ALA A 939 4.38 40.71 -1.98
C ALA A 939 3.27 40.24 -1.03
N ARG A 940 3.10 40.92 0.12
CA ARG A 940 2.04 40.66 1.10
C ARG A 940 0.74 41.44 0.85
N LEU A 941 0.67 42.22 -0.22
CA LEU A 941 -0.56 42.90 -0.65
C LEU A 941 -1.20 42.19 -1.82
N GLY A 942 -2.51 41.92 -1.75
CA GLY A 942 -3.32 41.39 -2.85
C GLY A 942 -4.66 42.14 -2.95
N HIS A 943 -5.59 41.59 -3.73
CA HIS A 943 -6.88 42.23 -4.02
C HIS A 943 -8.08 41.36 -3.58
N HIS A 944 -9.18 41.99 -3.21
CA HIS A 944 -10.50 41.37 -3.08
C HIS A 944 -11.52 42.16 -3.90
N ASN A 945 -12.06 41.52 -4.94
CA ASN A 945 -12.96 42.19 -5.89
C ASN A 945 -14.37 41.60 -5.81
N ASP A 946 -15.30 42.37 -5.27
CA ASP A 946 -16.72 42.06 -5.13
C ASP A 946 -17.54 42.32 -6.41
N ALA A 947 -16.97 43.03 -7.39
CA ALA A 947 -17.59 43.41 -8.67
C ALA A 947 -16.90 42.77 -9.90
N PHE A 948 -16.13 41.69 -9.73
CA PHE A 948 -15.26 41.14 -10.79
C PHE A 948 -15.99 40.78 -12.11
N LEU A 949 -17.25 40.34 -12.00
CA LEU A 949 -18.14 39.99 -13.12
C LEU A 949 -19.13 41.11 -13.50
N ASN A 950 -19.04 42.29 -12.88
CA ASN A 950 -19.90 43.42 -13.18
C ASN A 950 -19.54 44.04 -14.55
N GLY A 951 -20.54 44.61 -15.22
CA GLY A 951 -20.43 45.24 -16.54
C GLY A 951 -19.95 46.69 -16.46
N ASP A 952 -20.44 47.53 -17.38
CA ASP A 952 -20.04 48.93 -17.49
C ASP A 952 -20.41 49.78 -16.24
N GLU A 953 -21.36 49.29 -15.42
CA GLU A 953 -21.77 49.90 -14.14
C GLU A 953 -20.92 49.45 -12.94
N ASN A 954 -19.60 49.26 -13.11
CA ASN A 954 -18.66 48.67 -12.14
C ASN A 954 -18.42 49.45 -10.81
N GLN A 955 -19.25 50.44 -10.49
CA GLN A 955 -19.32 51.22 -9.24
C GLN A 955 -17.98 51.75 -8.66
N GLY A 956 -16.96 51.97 -9.51
CA GLY A 956 -15.65 52.50 -9.09
C GLY A 956 -14.62 51.45 -8.67
N THR A 957 -14.81 50.17 -9.03
CA THR A 957 -13.86 49.09 -8.68
C THR A 957 -12.65 49.01 -9.63
N TYR A 958 -12.82 49.49 -10.87
CA TYR A 958 -11.80 49.69 -11.89
C TYR A 958 -11.87 51.14 -12.38
N GLU A 959 -10.73 51.81 -12.49
CA GLU A 959 -10.58 53.15 -13.08
C GLU A 959 -10.42 53.04 -14.60
N ASN A 960 -9.69 52.01 -15.06
CA ASN A 960 -9.55 51.66 -16.46
C ASN A 960 -9.69 50.14 -16.59
N VAL A 961 -10.90 49.69 -16.95
CA VAL A 961 -11.27 48.26 -17.03
C VAL A 961 -10.29 47.42 -17.84
N THR A 962 -9.69 47.96 -18.90
CA THR A 962 -8.68 47.25 -19.71
C THR A 962 -7.33 47.17 -19.00
N ALA A 963 -6.82 48.29 -18.46
CA ALA A 963 -5.53 48.32 -17.79
C ALA A 963 -5.54 47.58 -16.45
N ASP A 964 -6.61 47.73 -15.66
CA ASP A 964 -6.75 47.11 -14.34
C ASP A 964 -6.93 45.59 -14.45
N LYS A 965 -7.71 45.10 -15.44
CA LYS A 965 -7.81 43.65 -15.72
C LYS A 965 -6.49 43.09 -16.26
N ALA A 966 -5.74 43.84 -17.07
CA ALA A 966 -4.41 43.42 -17.52
C ALA A 966 -3.39 43.37 -16.37
N TYR A 967 -3.43 44.34 -15.46
CA TYR A 967 -2.63 44.35 -14.22
C TYR A 967 -2.94 43.11 -13.37
N ILE A 968 -4.23 42.84 -13.09
CA ILE A 968 -4.64 41.65 -12.31
C ILE A 968 -4.23 40.35 -13.00
N ALA A 969 -4.35 40.27 -14.33
CA ALA A 969 -3.99 39.05 -15.08
C ALA A 969 -2.48 38.79 -15.18
N GLN A 970 -1.64 39.77 -14.78
CA GLN A 970 -0.18 39.64 -14.73
C GLN A 970 0.35 39.35 -13.32
N GLU A 971 -0.44 39.59 -12.26
CA GLU A 971 -0.06 39.51 -10.85
C GLU A 971 -0.30 38.14 -10.18
#